data_AF-C5KY21-F1
#
_entry.id   AF-C5KY21-F1
#
_cell.length_a   1.000
_cell.length_b   1.000
_cell.length_c   1.000
_cell.angle_alpha   90.00
_cell.angle_beta   90.00
_cell.angle_gamma   90.00
#
_symmetry.space_group_name_H-M   'P 1'
#
loop_
_entity.id
_entity.type
_entity.pdbx_description
1 polymer ?
#
loop_
_entity_poly.entity_id
_entity_poly.type
_entity_poly.pdbx_seq_one_letter_code
_entity_poly.pdbx_strand_id
1 'polypeptide(L)'
;MFASIFSHTPAAKSATKDTNAIASLLEAAYDGDVERMKQLLSQHSDLTVNTSDYDKRTPLHLAAAGGHIDAVEYLISEGAQLKPDRFGMLPIHDAVINNRTGIKDLLAELELKPADDGMCYLPPEKLAALKEQVKHSDISLSAEELETKMIEVFSINMKEGILAAASLWKEIQYYFLDLGLHPTYFKHFTSNEIARHIRCLLAATNVAQTTSSDYIHFEIEDDDSAFYLTTMEAEKVALMDGRIAKYVSKFGAADGFAITFMQSEKPATPGGKFQLGIFVVEKRKYTTAASEEMMDESDLKRVANTKFLEERSPEVQQYYQSLINESMSTRNSVVKVLDPPAHMVQKTGAKMLQLAAYGDVEHSGNAYISEVNECFRSNDITPKRFYVDTFANGIIVYTCFFDPCTQNKLEQLAQTLRYVCHFKHTPRKSALVWDLVLKNEITPEHAIFLITAAKFIFSFFPKETQEYLTLAEYFKNDPPKKSELDTLFRNTMSNAITYERIYAALTSNYTLTLPMFDDFKKVAAGECKPFYNEELAAKIDDQVGSLLDAKILKTLLKLNAHLQMTNFFKPTGTASAIAMRFDGEVLADRPRTLFPTIPYAVYLVVGKSFYGFHIRFTEIARGGIRLILSRDGRVYKKNCATLLEENYNLAFTQQLKNKDIPEGGSKGTILMDVDSQNLNTSGREAFNNYVDALLDCILSKETGIYSNLSKPEMLFFGPDENTAGFMKLGALRAKARGYTYWKSLTTGKSDVLGGIPHDKYAMTTNSIHPYVTELLEKLGLEESKLTKVMSGGPDGDLGSNEIFISKDKTIAICDGTGVAYDPQGLNREELTRLAHLRVGVANFSRDKLSSDPKAFLVTIDDKDVTLPNGDHFKTGIEVRNHFPEMEYFSADLFIPCGGRPGTINIGNVDKTMFNPETKELKFKYVVEGANLYFTDDARRYLEDAGVQLLKDASTNKGGVTSSSMEVFAALCMDKADHDKFLCARDETSTPPEFYEQYVQEILAAVRHNAKMEFNGIWKTNHEVKYPDGSRYIRKTDATILLSRKINDMQTYVLGVLEKHDPENDWMIRAVLRRCVPRLLLVHCGLDKIIENTPEAYLNAMVATWIADEFVYANGLKTSEFGFFQFMRSLQDESKGEVTPSTM
;
A
#
# COMPACT_ATOMS: atom_id res chain seq x y z
N MET A 1 38.90 -24.77 37.33
CA MET A 1 40.28 -24.38 37.67
C MET A 1 40.25 -23.93 39.13
N PHE A 2 40.62 -24.81 40.05
CA PHE A 2 40.63 -24.57 41.50
C PHE A 2 41.86 -23.74 41.89
N ALA A 3 41.67 -22.67 42.68
CA ALA A 3 42.53 -22.25 43.80
C ALA A 3 42.23 -20.81 44.22
N SER A 4 42.29 -20.58 45.54
CA SER A 4 42.54 -19.30 46.23
C SER A 4 41.43 -18.25 46.16
N ILE A 5 40.65 -18.09 47.24
CA ILE A 5 40.66 -16.90 48.13
C ILE A 5 40.05 -17.31 49.50
N PHE A 6 40.88 -17.51 50.52
CA PHE A 6 40.50 -17.26 51.93
C PHE A 6 41.76 -16.99 52.75
N SER A 7 41.93 -15.74 53.22
CA SER A 7 42.93 -15.36 54.21
C SER A 7 42.29 -14.48 55.30
N HIS A 8 42.29 -15.02 56.53
CA HIS A 8 42.43 -14.38 57.85
C HIS A 8 41.44 -13.28 58.31
N THR A 9 40.43 -13.60 59.16
CA THR A 9 40.34 -13.57 60.67
C THR A 9 39.74 -12.27 61.25
N PRO A 10 39.15 -12.21 62.49
CA PRO A 10 38.90 -13.27 63.47
C PRO A 10 37.47 -13.33 64.07
N ALA A 11 37.20 -14.46 64.73
CA ALA A 11 35.97 -14.87 65.39
C ALA A 11 35.74 -14.22 66.78
N ALA A 12 34.46 -14.00 67.12
CA ALA A 12 33.97 -13.90 68.49
C ALA A 12 33.45 -15.27 68.95
N LYS A 13 33.92 -15.68 70.14
CA LYS A 13 33.77 -17.02 70.75
C LYS A 13 32.33 -17.40 71.09
N SER A 14 31.92 -18.60 70.69
CA SER A 14 30.87 -19.41 71.32
C SER A 14 31.10 -20.88 70.96
N ALA A 15 31.37 -21.73 71.97
CA ALA A 15 31.51 -23.19 71.98
C ALA A 15 31.87 -23.90 70.63
N THR A 16 33.16 -24.13 70.40
CA THR A 16 33.70 -24.81 69.21
C THR A 16 33.48 -26.32 69.25
N LYS A 17 32.53 -26.82 68.45
CA LYS A 17 32.66 -28.14 67.80
C LYS A 17 33.96 -28.16 67.01
N ASP A 18 34.67 -29.28 66.99
CA ASP A 18 35.97 -29.41 66.31
C ASP A 18 35.81 -29.21 64.79
N THR A 19 35.99 -27.98 64.33
CA THR A 19 35.57 -27.52 63.00
C THR A 19 36.42 -28.13 61.90
N ASN A 20 37.66 -28.50 62.23
CA ASN A 20 38.59 -29.21 61.35
C ASN A 20 38.21 -30.69 61.14
N ALA A 21 37.68 -31.34 62.18
CA ALA A 21 37.24 -32.73 62.10
C ALA A 21 35.96 -32.88 61.27
N ILE A 22 35.01 -31.93 61.39
CA ILE A 22 33.82 -31.85 60.52
C ILE A 22 34.23 -31.64 59.06
N ALA A 23 35.12 -30.69 58.79
CA ALA A 23 35.61 -30.42 57.42
C ALA A 23 36.30 -31.65 56.81
N SER A 24 37.09 -32.39 57.59
CA SER A 24 37.78 -33.60 57.14
C SER A 24 36.80 -34.76 56.84
N LEU A 25 35.74 -34.90 57.63
CA LEU A 25 34.69 -35.91 57.38
C LEU A 25 33.90 -35.58 56.11
N LEU A 26 33.59 -34.31 55.90
CA LEU A 26 32.90 -33.81 54.72
C LEU A 26 33.74 -33.94 53.44
N GLU A 27 35.04 -33.63 53.51
CA GLU A 27 36.00 -33.87 52.43
C GLU A 27 36.09 -35.37 52.09
N ALA A 28 36.24 -36.24 53.10
CA ALA A 28 36.27 -37.69 52.89
C ALA A 28 34.97 -38.21 52.25
N ALA A 29 33.82 -37.64 52.61
CA ALA A 29 32.54 -37.97 51.97
C ALA A 29 32.46 -37.50 50.52
N TYR A 30 32.96 -36.28 50.21
CA TYR A 30 33.03 -35.76 48.86
C TYR A 30 33.93 -36.59 47.94
N ASP A 31 35.08 -37.05 48.46
CA ASP A 31 36.05 -37.88 47.73
C ASP A 31 35.66 -39.38 47.68
N GLY A 32 34.63 -39.78 48.41
CA GLY A 32 34.16 -41.16 48.49
C GLY A 32 35.02 -42.09 49.35
N ASP A 33 35.89 -41.56 50.21
CA ASP A 33 36.80 -42.33 51.06
C ASP A 33 36.08 -42.88 52.31
N VAL A 34 35.40 -44.02 52.12
CA VAL A 34 34.63 -44.72 53.16
C VAL A 34 35.49 -45.10 54.37
N GLU A 35 36.74 -45.51 54.15
CA GLU A 35 37.63 -45.92 55.24
C GLU A 35 38.08 -44.74 56.09
N ARG A 36 38.38 -43.59 55.46
CA ARG A 36 38.65 -42.34 56.18
C ARG A 36 37.42 -41.84 56.91
N MET A 37 36.21 -41.97 56.35
CA MET A 37 34.97 -41.66 57.07
C MET A 37 34.78 -42.54 58.32
N LYS A 38 34.96 -43.87 58.20
CA LYS A 38 34.90 -44.81 59.33
C LYS A 38 35.89 -44.46 60.44
N GLN A 39 37.13 -44.15 60.06
CA GLN A 39 38.18 -43.74 60.99
C GLN A 39 37.78 -42.47 61.74
N LEU A 40 37.33 -41.43 61.03
CA LEU A 40 36.94 -40.15 61.63
C LEU A 40 35.72 -40.28 62.55
N LEU A 41 34.72 -41.07 62.18
CA LEU A 41 33.53 -41.34 63.02
C LEU A 41 33.87 -42.17 64.27
N SER A 42 34.88 -43.06 64.20
CA SER A 42 35.34 -43.85 65.35
C SER A 42 36.23 -43.07 66.33
N GLN A 43 37.02 -42.11 65.82
CA GLN A 43 37.99 -41.34 66.60
C GLN A 43 37.38 -40.12 67.29
N HIS A 44 36.28 -39.59 66.75
CA HIS A 44 35.60 -38.41 67.27
C HIS A 44 34.16 -38.76 67.66
N SER A 45 33.93 -39.04 68.95
CA SER A 45 32.59 -39.36 69.48
C SER A 45 31.54 -38.26 69.25
N ASP A 46 31.99 -37.04 68.96
CA ASP A 46 31.13 -35.87 68.71
C ASP A 46 30.69 -35.77 67.24
N LEU A 47 31.25 -36.59 66.34
CA LEU A 47 30.86 -36.69 64.94
C LEU A 47 29.88 -37.85 64.75
N THR A 48 28.80 -37.55 64.03
CA THR A 48 27.84 -38.53 63.50
C THR A 48 27.78 -38.43 61.98
N VAL A 49 27.20 -39.42 61.29
CA VAL A 49 26.91 -39.36 59.85
C VAL A 49 25.95 -38.22 59.45
N ASN A 50 25.28 -37.61 60.45
CA ASN A 50 24.38 -36.47 60.30
C ASN A 50 24.99 -35.14 60.76
N THR A 51 26.29 -35.12 61.03
CA THR A 51 27.02 -33.87 61.33
C THR A 51 27.03 -32.98 60.11
N SER A 52 27.04 -31.67 60.30
CA SER A 52 26.99 -30.74 59.19
C SER A 52 27.92 -29.54 59.35
N ASP A 53 28.26 -28.92 58.23
CA ASP A 53 29.05 -27.67 58.18
C ASP A 53 28.22 -26.43 58.55
N TYR A 54 28.83 -25.25 58.39
CA TYR A 54 28.19 -23.96 58.63
C TYR A 54 26.98 -23.70 57.70
N ASP A 55 26.92 -24.37 56.55
CA ASP A 55 25.81 -24.36 55.61
C ASP A 55 24.87 -25.55 55.82
N LYS A 56 24.97 -26.25 56.96
CA LYS A 56 24.16 -27.42 57.30
C LYS A 56 24.26 -28.59 56.31
N ARG A 57 25.26 -28.64 55.42
CA ARG A 57 25.50 -29.77 54.53
C ARG A 57 26.10 -30.94 55.31
N THR A 58 25.52 -32.12 55.13
CA THR A 58 25.95 -33.38 55.78
C THR A 58 26.91 -34.17 54.87
N PRO A 59 27.63 -35.18 55.40
CA PRO A 59 28.40 -36.13 54.58
C PRO A 59 27.59 -36.68 53.41
N LEU A 60 26.30 -36.94 53.61
CA LEU A 60 25.41 -37.45 52.57
C LEU A 60 25.23 -36.47 51.40
N HIS A 61 25.19 -35.15 51.65
CA HIS A 61 25.13 -34.13 50.57
C HIS A 61 26.38 -34.18 49.69
N LEU A 62 27.55 -34.27 50.32
CA LEU A 62 28.83 -34.23 49.61
C LEU A 62 29.14 -35.54 48.89
N ALA A 63 28.81 -36.69 49.49
CA ALA A 63 28.89 -37.98 48.81
C ALA A 63 27.94 -38.04 47.61
N ALA A 64 26.74 -37.47 47.74
CA ALA A 64 25.77 -37.38 46.64
C ALA A 64 26.23 -36.45 45.51
N ALA A 65 26.82 -35.29 45.83
CA ALA A 65 27.43 -34.40 44.85
C ALA A 65 28.66 -35.05 44.15
N GLY A 66 29.52 -35.71 44.94
CA GLY A 66 30.75 -36.36 44.48
C GLY A 66 30.51 -37.50 43.51
N GLY A 67 29.39 -38.22 43.65
CA GLY A 67 29.04 -39.32 42.75
C GLY A 67 29.42 -40.71 43.27
N HIS A 68 29.72 -40.85 44.56
CA HIS A 68 30.25 -42.08 45.15
C HIS A 68 29.16 -42.95 45.79
N ILE A 69 28.69 -43.99 45.07
CA ILE A 69 27.63 -44.91 45.52
C ILE A 69 28.01 -45.59 46.85
N ASP A 70 29.21 -46.17 46.93
CA ASP A 70 29.69 -46.88 48.14
C ASP A 70 29.69 -45.99 49.39
N ALA A 71 30.00 -44.70 49.22
CA ALA A 71 29.96 -43.71 50.29
C ALA A 71 28.53 -43.39 50.71
N VAL A 72 27.61 -43.26 49.76
CA VAL A 72 26.17 -43.05 50.03
C VAL A 72 25.57 -44.27 50.75
N GLU A 73 25.82 -45.49 50.25
CA GLU A 73 25.35 -46.73 50.89
C GLU A 73 25.88 -46.88 52.32
N TYR A 74 27.18 -46.64 52.52
CA TYR A 74 27.78 -46.67 53.85
C TYR A 74 27.11 -45.66 54.79
N LEU A 75 27.01 -44.39 54.38
CA LEU A 75 26.40 -43.34 55.19
C LEU A 75 24.95 -43.67 55.55
N ILE A 76 24.18 -44.22 54.62
CA ILE A 76 22.79 -44.65 54.86
C ILE A 76 22.73 -45.83 55.84
N SER A 77 23.61 -46.84 55.68
CA SER A 77 23.68 -48.00 56.58
C SER A 77 23.99 -47.63 58.03
N GLU A 78 24.71 -46.52 58.22
CA GLU A 78 25.06 -45.94 59.52
C GLU A 78 24.00 -44.94 60.05
N GLY A 79 22.85 -44.82 59.39
CA GLY A 79 21.73 -44.00 59.83
C GLY A 79 21.77 -42.53 59.39
N ALA A 80 22.39 -42.22 58.24
CA ALA A 80 22.29 -40.89 57.65
C ALA A 80 20.83 -40.56 57.29
N GLN A 81 20.44 -39.33 57.60
CA GLN A 81 19.11 -38.77 57.37
C GLN A 81 19.16 -37.77 56.21
N LEU A 82 18.08 -37.71 55.43
CA LEU A 82 17.87 -36.65 54.44
C LEU A 82 17.51 -35.33 55.13
N LYS A 83 18.53 -34.66 55.65
CA LYS A 83 18.40 -33.30 56.22
C LYS A 83 18.58 -32.26 55.12
N PRO A 84 17.88 -31.12 55.18
CA PRO A 84 18.17 -30.00 54.32
C PRO A 84 19.44 -29.28 54.75
N ASP A 85 20.15 -28.72 53.77
CA ASP A 85 21.17 -27.71 54.00
C ASP A 85 20.55 -26.35 54.44
N ARG A 86 21.37 -25.31 54.58
CA ARG A 86 20.97 -23.96 54.98
C ARG A 86 20.02 -23.31 53.96
N PHE A 87 20.05 -23.75 52.71
CA PHE A 87 19.23 -23.26 51.61
C PHE A 87 18.01 -24.14 51.34
N GLY A 88 17.78 -25.19 52.14
CA GLY A 88 16.65 -26.11 51.98
C GLY A 88 16.90 -27.25 51.00
N MET A 89 18.12 -27.39 50.47
CA MET A 89 18.49 -28.43 49.52
C MET A 89 18.71 -29.77 50.23
N LEU A 90 18.25 -30.87 49.62
CA LEU A 90 18.48 -32.22 50.12
C LEU A 90 19.66 -32.87 49.38
N PRO A 91 20.28 -33.92 49.94
CA PRO A 91 21.34 -34.68 49.26
C PRO A 91 20.94 -35.19 47.87
N ILE A 92 19.66 -35.53 47.67
CA ILE A 92 19.14 -35.94 46.36
C ILE A 92 19.22 -34.81 45.33
N HIS A 93 19.04 -33.55 45.72
CA HIS A 93 19.18 -32.42 44.79
C HIS A 93 20.63 -32.22 44.34
N ASP A 94 21.59 -32.42 45.25
CA ASP A 94 23.01 -32.37 44.89
C ASP A 94 23.37 -33.46 43.87
N ALA A 95 22.77 -34.64 43.99
CA ALA A 95 22.89 -35.69 42.98
C ALA A 95 22.28 -35.26 41.62
N VAL A 96 21.11 -34.61 41.59
CA VAL A 96 20.50 -34.13 40.34
C VAL A 96 21.34 -33.03 39.68
N ILE A 97 21.74 -31.98 40.42
CA ILE A 97 22.55 -30.87 39.88
C ILE A 97 23.87 -31.38 39.28
N ASN A 98 24.49 -32.39 39.90
CA ASN A 98 25.77 -32.94 39.46
C ASN A 98 25.63 -34.13 38.48
N ASN A 99 24.42 -34.39 37.95
CA ASN A 99 24.13 -35.48 37.02
C ASN A 99 24.54 -36.88 37.54
N ARG A 100 24.30 -37.17 38.83
CA ARG A 100 24.62 -38.45 39.49
C ARG A 100 23.39 -39.36 39.56
N THR A 101 22.95 -39.87 38.41
CA THR A 101 21.70 -40.65 38.28
C THR A 101 21.64 -41.89 39.18
N GLY A 102 22.73 -42.67 39.26
CA GLY A 102 22.76 -43.87 40.11
C GLY A 102 22.56 -43.59 41.60
N ILE A 103 23.02 -42.43 42.10
CA ILE A 103 22.79 -42.01 43.48
C ILE A 103 21.39 -41.45 43.66
N LYS A 104 20.90 -40.67 42.70
CA LYS A 104 19.51 -40.19 42.71
C LYS A 104 18.55 -41.38 42.85
N ASP A 105 18.70 -42.40 42.02
CA ASP A 105 17.82 -43.56 42.00
C ASP A 105 17.94 -44.35 43.32
N LEU A 106 19.16 -44.56 43.82
CA LEU A 106 19.40 -45.17 45.13
C LEU A 106 18.70 -44.40 46.26
N LEU A 107 18.84 -43.06 46.30
CA LEU A 107 18.21 -42.22 47.32
C LEU A 107 16.67 -42.20 47.20
N ALA A 108 16.14 -42.34 45.99
CA ALA A 108 14.70 -42.39 45.74
C ALA A 108 14.06 -43.75 46.08
N GLU A 109 14.75 -44.87 45.79
CA GLU A 109 14.29 -46.24 46.06
C GLU A 109 14.15 -46.54 47.56
N LEU A 110 14.95 -45.87 48.38
CA LEU A 110 15.01 -46.11 49.83
C LEU A 110 13.86 -45.44 50.62
N GLU A 111 12.91 -44.78 49.94
CA GLU A 111 11.77 -44.06 50.54
C GLU A 111 12.13 -43.19 51.76
N LEU A 112 13.35 -42.64 51.78
CA LEU A 112 13.81 -41.81 52.88
C LEU A 112 12.90 -40.57 52.95
N LYS A 113 11.99 -40.54 53.92
CA LYS A 113 11.16 -39.36 54.16
C LYS A 113 12.05 -38.26 54.75
N PRO A 114 11.96 -37.02 54.25
CA PRO A 114 12.58 -35.88 54.94
C PRO A 114 12.09 -35.86 56.39
N ALA A 115 12.92 -35.39 57.32
CA ALA A 115 12.57 -35.38 58.74
C ALA A 115 11.35 -34.50 59.10
N ASP A 116 10.78 -33.76 58.15
CA ASP A 116 9.66 -32.85 58.32
C ASP A 116 8.80 -32.78 57.03
N ASP A 117 7.48 -32.75 57.14
CA ASP A 117 6.52 -32.83 56.01
C ASP A 117 6.50 -31.58 55.09
N GLY A 118 7.25 -30.53 55.47
CA GLY A 118 7.36 -29.26 54.73
C GLY A 118 8.63 -29.09 53.89
N MET A 119 9.47 -30.13 53.75
CA MET A 119 10.78 -30.02 53.11
C MET A 119 10.69 -29.94 51.58
N CYS A 120 11.75 -29.43 50.94
CA CYS A 120 11.85 -29.23 49.50
C CYS A 120 11.99 -30.55 48.71
N TYR A 121 11.21 -31.57 49.02
CA TYR A 121 11.25 -32.87 48.36
C TYR A 121 10.28 -32.90 47.17
N LEU A 122 10.62 -33.62 46.10
CA LEU A 122 9.73 -33.89 44.97
C LEU A 122 9.20 -35.33 45.08
N PRO A 123 7.91 -35.53 45.43
CA PRO A 123 7.35 -36.86 45.57
C PRO A 123 7.39 -37.69 44.27
N PRO A 124 7.48 -39.04 44.34
CA PRO A 124 7.50 -39.90 43.16
C PRO A 124 6.31 -39.69 42.21
N GLU A 125 5.12 -39.39 42.75
CA GLU A 125 3.93 -39.05 41.96
C GLU A 125 4.09 -37.77 41.12
N LYS A 126 4.75 -36.74 41.68
CA LYS A 126 5.03 -35.46 41.00
C LYS A 126 6.16 -35.62 39.99
N LEU A 127 7.15 -36.47 40.29
CA LEU A 127 8.21 -36.85 39.35
C LEU A 127 7.63 -37.65 38.15
N ALA A 128 6.66 -38.53 38.39
CA ALA A 128 5.94 -39.24 37.33
C ALA A 128 5.13 -38.25 36.46
N ALA A 129 4.48 -37.26 37.07
CA ALA A 129 3.80 -36.19 36.34
C ALA A 129 4.76 -35.36 35.47
N LEU A 130 5.97 -35.07 35.97
CA LEU A 130 7.03 -34.39 35.23
C LEU A 130 7.48 -35.21 34.01
N LYS A 131 7.59 -36.54 34.15
CA LYS A 131 7.86 -37.46 33.04
C LYS A 131 6.71 -37.49 32.03
N GLU A 132 5.46 -37.53 32.50
CA GLU A 132 4.27 -37.55 31.64
C GLU A 132 4.10 -36.25 30.84
N GLN A 133 4.39 -35.09 31.45
CA GLN A 133 4.35 -33.77 30.81
C GLN A 133 5.24 -33.67 29.57
N VAL A 134 6.32 -34.45 29.54
CA VAL A 134 7.33 -34.43 28.47
C VAL A 134 7.24 -35.67 27.55
N LYS A 135 6.61 -36.77 28.01
CA LYS A 135 6.45 -38.05 27.29
C LYS A 135 5.69 -37.95 25.96
N HIS A 136 4.77 -37.00 25.85
CA HIS A 136 3.98 -36.76 24.64
C HIS A 136 4.50 -35.60 23.79
N SER A 137 5.58 -34.94 24.22
CA SER A 137 6.22 -33.90 23.44
C SER A 137 7.50 -34.44 22.81
N ASP A 138 7.55 -34.51 21.49
CA ASP A 138 8.77 -34.77 20.68
C ASP A 138 9.76 -33.56 20.75
N ILE A 139 9.72 -32.82 21.85
CA ILE A 139 10.61 -31.72 22.18
C ILE A 139 11.86 -32.36 22.79
N SER A 140 13.03 -31.91 22.35
CA SER A 140 14.36 -32.33 22.82
C SER A 140 14.66 -32.01 24.29
N LEU A 141 13.64 -31.90 25.14
CA LEU A 141 13.76 -31.66 26.57
C LEU A 141 13.43 -32.98 27.25
N SER A 142 14.31 -33.48 28.10
CA SER A 142 14.09 -34.68 28.92
C SER A 142 13.44 -34.33 30.25
N ALA A 143 12.84 -35.31 30.91
CA ALA A 143 12.31 -35.12 32.26
C ALA A 143 13.43 -34.77 33.24
N GLU A 144 14.62 -35.34 33.04
CA GLU A 144 15.82 -35.08 33.83
C GLU A 144 16.30 -33.62 33.68
N GLU A 145 16.29 -33.06 32.46
CA GLU A 145 16.64 -31.65 32.24
C GLU A 145 15.63 -30.69 32.87
N LEU A 146 14.33 -31.03 32.83
CA LEU A 146 13.29 -30.22 33.43
C LEU A 146 13.36 -30.25 34.98
N GLU A 147 13.63 -31.42 35.57
CA GLU A 147 13.90 -31.58 36.99
C GLU A 147 15.15 -30.79 37.42
N THR A 148 16.23 -30.86 36.63
CA THR A 148 17.46 -30.09 36.88
C THR A 148 17.19 -28.59 36.86
N LYS A 149 16.49 -28.08 35.85
CA LYS A 149 16.07 -26.66 35.76
C LYS A 149 15.24 -26.23 36.97
N MET A 150 14.31 -27.08 37.42
CA MET A 150 13.47 -26.78 38.59
C MET A 150 14.32 -26.58 39.86
N ILE A 151 15.30 -27.46 40.07
CA ILE A 151 16.20 -27.41 41.22
C ILE A 151 17.16 -26.21 41.12
N GLU A 152 17.71 -25.93 39.94
CA GLU A 152 18.54 -24.74 39.71
C GLU A 152 17.78 -23.44 40.00
N VAL A 153 16.54 -23.34 39.53
CA VAL A 153 15.65 -22.20 39.78
C VAL A 153 15.42 -21.99 41.28
N PHE A 154 15.22 -23.07 42.03
CA PHE A 154 15.10 -23.01 43.48
C PHE A 154 16.40 -22.51 44.13
N SER A 155 17.56 -23.05 43.74
CA SER A 155 18.86 -22.61 44.24
C SER A 155 19.12 -21.12 43.98
N ILE A 156 18.82 -20.64 42.76
CA ILE A 156 19.00 -19.23 42.38
C ILE A 156 18.14 -18.31 43.26
N ASN A 157 16.85 -18.62 43.41
CA ASN A 157 15.94 -17.80 44.20
C ASN A 157 16.21 -17.86 45.71
N MET A 158 16.71 -18.98 46.23
CA MET A 158 17.09 -19.11 47.65
C MET A 158 18.30 -18.28 48.03
N LYS A 159 19.30 -18.13 47.14
CA LYS A 159 20.51 -17.31 47.39
C LYS A 159 20.20 -15.83 47.67
N GLU A 160 19.08 -15.34 47.14
CA GLU A 160 18.60 -13.96 47.32
C GLU A 160 17.89 -13.74 48.66
N GLY A 161 17.45 -14.81 49.34
CA GLY A 161 16.96 -14.76 50.73
C GLY A 161 15.56 -14.16 50.95
N ILE A 162 14.71 -14.08 49.91
CA ILE A 162 13.42 -13.36 49.94
C ILE A 162 12.29 -14.18 50.61
N LEU A 163 12.30 -15.51 50.50
CA LEU A 163 11.25 -16.40 50.99
C LEU A 163 11.81 -17.59 51.78
N ALA A 164 10.99 -18.18 52.64
CA ALA A 164 11.31 -19.45 53.29
C ALA A 164 11.35 -20.59 52.27
N ALA A 165 12.33 -21.49 52.41
CA ALA A 165 12.59 -22.61 51.48
C ALA A 165 11.34 -23.43 51.14
N ALA A 166 10.56 -23.81 52.15
CA ALA A 166 9.33 -24.59 51.98
C ALA A 166 8.26 -23.88 51.13
N SER A 167 8.06 -22.57 51.35
CA SER A 167 7.09 -21.77 50.61
C SER A 167 7.54 -21.55 49.17
N LEU A 168 8.81 -21.20 48.96
CA LEU A 168 9.36 -21.02 47.62
C LEU A 168 9.30 -22.31 46.80
N TRP A 169 9.59 -23.45 47.43
CA TRP A 169 9.52 -24.75 46.75
C TRP A 169 8.11 -25.10 46.30
N LYS A 170 7.08 -24.84 47.11
CA LYS A 170 5.68 -25.03 46.72
C LYS A 170 5.29 -24.17 45.51
N GLU A 171 5.75 -22.93 45.47
CA GLU A 171 5.51 -22.01 44.35
C GLU A 171 6.21 -22.49 43.07
N ILE A 172 7.47 -22.95 43.17
CA ILE A 172 8.20 -23.52 42.04
C ILE A 172 7.56 -24.82 41.56
N GLN A 173 7.14 -25.70 42.47
CA GLN A 173 6.39 -26.92 42.12
C GLN A 173 5.11 -26.58 41.37
N TYR A 174 4.33 -25.61 41.88
CA TYR A 174 3.12 -25.17 41.21
C TYR A 174 3.43 -24.65 39.81
N TYR A 175 4.45 -23.81 39.68
CA TYR A 175 4.85 -23.21 38.40
C TYR A 175 5.31 -24.24 37.35
N PHE A 176 6.10 -25.23 37.76
CA PHE A 176 6.64 -26.25 36.84
C PHE A 176 5.61 -27.32 36.48
N LEU A 177 4.78 -27.76 37.43
CA LEU A 177 3.96 -28.96 37.30
C LEU A 177 2.46 -28.68 37.24
N ASP A 178 1.96 -27.80 38.09
CA ASP A 178 0.52 -27.66 38.28
C ASP A 178 -0.10 -26.55 37.44
N LEU A 179 0.65 -25.48 37.17
CA LEU A 179 0.23 -24.33 36.37
C LEU A 179 -0.11 -24.75 34.92
N GLY A 180 0.54 -25.80 34.43
CA GLY A 180 0.29 -26.36 33.09
C GLY A 180 0.89 -25.49 31.98
N LEU A 181 2.15 -25.08 32.13
CA LEU A 181 2.89 -24.42 31.06
C LEU A 181 3.38 -25.45 30.02
N HIS A 182 3.33 -25.08 28.75
CA HIS A 182 3.79 -25.93 27.65
C HIS A 182 5.32 -26.19 27.75
N PRO A 183 5.84 -27.41 27.53
CA PRO A 183 7.27 -27.74 27.66
C PRO A 183 8.22 -26.83 26.87
N THR A 184 7.75 -26.31 25.72
CA THR A 184 8.46 -25.30 24.92
C THR A 184 8.92 -24.09 25.73
N TYR A 185 8.16 -23.66 26.74
CA TYR A 185 8.55 -22.59 27.66
C TYR A 185 9.90 -22.90 28.33
N PHE A 186 10.02 -24.06 28.95
CA PHE A 186 11.21 -24.48 29.69
C PHE A 186 12.42 -24.75 28.78
N LYS A 187 12.17 -25.03 27.49
CA LYS A 187 13.20 -25.07 26.45
C LYS A 187 13.69 -23.68 26.05
N HIS A 188 12.81 -22.67 25.97
CA HIS A 188 13.18 -21.33 25.51
C HIS A 188 13.89 -20.51 26.57
N PHE A 189 13.55 -20.70 27.86
CA PHE A 189 14.13 -19.91 28.95
C PHE A 189 15.17 -20.67 29.76
N THR A 190 16.24 -19.96 30.13
CA THR A 190 17.27 -20.42 31.06
C THR A 190 16.75 -20.48 32.50
N SER A 191 17.43 -21.23 33.38
CA SER A 191 17.07 -21.32 34.80
C SER A 191 17.10 -19.95 35.50
N ASN A 192 18.00 -19.05 35.11
CA ASN A 192 18.03 -17.67 35.63
C ASN A 192 16.80 -16.85 35.22
N GLU A 193 16.37 -16.95 33.96
CA GLU A 193 15.18 -16.25 33.47
C GLU A 193 13.92 -16.78 34.11
N ILE A 194 13.77 -18.12 34.21
CA ILE A 194 12.64 -18.75 34.89
C ILE A 194 12.59 -18.32 36.37
N ALA A 195 13.74 -18.30 37.05
CA ALA A 195 13.83 -17.82 38.42
C ALA A 195 13.37 -16.36 38.56
N ARG A 196 13.77 -15.49 37.60
CA ARG A 196 13.27 -14.11 37.50
C ARG A 196 11.75 -14.08 37.28
N HIS A 197 11.21 -14.86 36.35
CA HIS A 197 9.77 -14.88 36.05
C HIS A 197 8.93 -15.31 37.25
N ILE A 198 9.39 -16.32 38.01
CA ILE A 198 8.72 -16.75 39.25
C ILE A 198 8.76 -15.64 40.30
N ARG A 199 9.89 -14.92 40.47
CA ARG A 199 9.96 -13.76 41.37
C ARG A 199 8.97 -12.66 40.97
N CYS A 200 8.89 -12.36 39.67
CA CYS A 200 7.93 -11.40 39.12
C CYS A 200 6.49 -11.82 39.42
N LEU A 201 6.16 -13.09 39.22
CA LEU A 201 4.84 -13.65 39.54
C LEU A 201 4.52 -13.52 41.04
N LEU A 202 5.46 -13.88 41.92
CA LEU A 202 5.28 -13.78 43.37
C LEU A 202 5.08 -12.34 43.83
N ALA A 203 5.88 -11.40 43.29
CA ALA A 203 5.73 -9.99 43.58
C ALA A 203 4.35 -9.47 43.14
N ALA A 204 3.94 -9.80 41.91
CA ALA A 204 2.64 -9.39 41.37
C ALA A 204 1.47 -10.00 42.15
N THR A 205 1.57 -11.27 42.54
CA THR A 205 0.58 -11.93 43.40
C THR A 205 0.44 -11.24 44.76
N ASN A 206 1.55 -10.90 45.41
CA ASN A 206 1.51 -10.20 46.70
C ASN A 206 0.86 -8.82 46.59
N VAL A 207 1.12 -8.08 45.51
CA VAL A 207 0.46 -6.80 45.23
C VAL A 207 -1.03 -6.99 45.00
N ALA A 208 -1.42 -7.99 44.22
CA ALA A 208 -2.82 -8.32 43.94
C ALA A 208 -3.58 -8.64 45.24
N GLN A 209 -3.03 -9.51 46.09
CA GLN A 209 -3.60 -9.85 47.40
C GLN A 209 -3.73 -8.63 48.31
N THR A 210 -2.70 -7.77 48.37
CA THR A 210 -2.70 -6.57 49.21
C THR A 210 -3.76 -5.56 48.76
N THR A 211 -4.04 -5.50 47.46
CA THR A 211 -5.02 -4.60 46.86
C THR A 211 -6.43 -5.21 46.75
N SER A 212 -6.63 -6.42 47.28
CA SER A 212 -7.89 -7.18 47.15
C SER A 212 -8.31 -7.38 45.68
N SER A 213 -7.33 -7.51 44.79
CA SER A 213 -7.50 -7.76 43.37
C SER A 213 -7.05 -9.18 43.01
N ASP A 214 -7.74 -9.81 42.06
CA ASP A 214 -7.28 -11.06 41.44
C ASP A 214 -6.37 -10.78 40.23
N TYR A 215 -6.06 -9.51 39.94
CA TYR A 215 -5.27 -9.08 38.79
C TYR A 215 -3.77 -9.20 39.04
N ILE A 216 -3.11 -10.07 38.29
CA ILE A 216 -1.66 -10.23 38.31
C ILE A 216 -1.13 -9.60 37.03
N HIS A 217 -0.20 -8.66 37.18
CA HIS A 217 0.47 -8.02 36.06
C HIS A 217 1.90 -7.66 36.41
N PHE A 218 2.81 -7.95 35.48
CA PHE A 218 4.21 -7.58 35.58
C PHE A 218 4.79 -7.31 34.20
N GLU A 219 5.74 -6.38 34.13
CA GLU A 219 6.37 -5.96 32.88
C GLU A 219 7.84 -5.60 33.09
N ILE A 220 8.66 -5.97 32.12
CA ILE A 220 10.06 -5.58 31.98
C ILE A 220 10.26 -5.20 30.52
N GLU A 221 10.73 -3.98 30.27
CA GLU A 221 11.08 -3.49 28.93
C GLU A 221 12.54 -3.05 28.94
N ASP A 222 13.36 -3.70 28.12
CA ASP A 222 14.72 -3.27 27.78
C ASP A 222 14.74 -2.71 26.34
N ASP A 223 15.89 -2.35 25.79
CA ASP A 223 15.97 -1.82 24.41
C ASP A 223 15.77 -2.91 23.34
N ASP A 224 16.14 -4.16 23.65
CA ASP A 224 16.17 -5.29 22.72
C ASP A 224 15.14 -6.38 23.06
N SER A 225 14.50 -6.34 24.23
CA SER A 225 13.51 -7.35 24.62
C SER A 225 12.51 -6.82 25.64
N ALA A 226 11.29 -7.34 25.61
CA ALA A 226 10.30 -7.10 26.65
C ALA A 226 9.67 -8.41 27.12
N PHE A 227 9.41 -8.49 28.42
CA PHE A 227 8.73 -9.59 29.08
C PHE A 227 7.49 -9.07 29.79
N TYR A 228 6.35 -9.67 29.50
CA TYR A 228 5.09 -9.34 30.13
C TYR A 228 4.39 -10.59 30.66
N LEU A 229 3.76 -10.43 31.82
CA LEU A 229 2.97 -11.46 32.47
C LEU A 229 1.66 -10.82 32.93
N THR A 230 0.52 -11.42 32.57
CA THR A 230 -0.80 -10.90 32.94
C THR A 230 -1.82 -12.02 33.14
N THR A 231 -2.84 -11.80 33.97
CA THR A 231 -4.03 -12.67 33.97
C THR A 231 -4.81 -12.56 32.67
N MET A 232 -5.33 -13.68 32.19
CA MET A 232 -6.11 -13.82 30.95
C MET A 232 -7.56 -13.35 31.11
N GLU A 233 -7.73 -12.12 31.60
CA GLU A 233 -9.00 -11.40 31.64
C GLU A 233 -9.08 -10.48 30.41
N ALA A 234 -10.19 -10.49 29.68
CA ALA A 234 -10.30 -9.85 28.36
C ALA A 234 -9.89 -8.36 28.35
N GLU A 235 -10.33 -7.57 29.33
CA GLU A 235 -9.97 -6.15 29.44
C GLU A 235 -8.48 -5.94 29.68
N LYS A 236 -7.84 -6.83 30.44
CA LYS A 236 -6.43 -6.73 30.81
C LYS A 236 -5.52 -7.13 29.66
N VAL A 237 -5.92 -8.17 28.92
CA VAL A 237 -5.22 -8.60 27.70
C VAL A 237 -5.25 -7.48 26.65
N ALA A 238 -6.37 -6.78 26.48
CA ALA A 238 -6.47 -5.66 25.53
C ALA A 238 -5.51 -4.50 25.89
N LEU A 239 -5.36 -4.18 27.19
CA LEU A 239 -4.37 -3.20 27.66
C LEU A 239 -2.93 -3.65 27.38
N MET A 240 -2.66 -4.95 27.53
CA MET A 240 -1.36 -5.53 27.22
C MET A 240 -1.04 -5.43 25.73
N ASP A 241 -1.98 -5.77 24.86
CA ASP A 241 -1.81 -5.70 23.41
C ASP A 241 -1.42 -4.30 22.94
N GLY A 242 -2.13 -3.27 23.44
CA GLY A 242 -1.82 -1.88 23.14
C GLY A 242 -0.41 -1.46 23.62
N ARG A 243 0.05 -2.04 24.72
CA ARG A 243 1.41 -1.78 25.23
C ARG A 243 2.48 -2.46 24.40
N ILE A 244 2.29 -3.73 24.03
CA ILE A 244 3.20 -4.47 23.14
C ILE A 244 3.31 -3.73 21.79
N ALA A 245 2.19 -3.29 21.22
CA ALA A 245 2.19 -2.51 19.99
C ALA A 245 2.98 -1.19 20.13
N LYS A 246 2.83 -0.50 21.27
CA LYS A 246 3.62 0.71 21.57
C LYS A 246 5.11 0.42 21.74
N TYR A 247 5.47 -0.73 22.30
CA TYR A 247 6.87 -1.13 22.45
C TYR A 247 7.52 -1.45 21.10
N VAL A 248 6.87 -2.27 20.28
CA VAL A 248 7.35 -2.67 18.94
C VAL A 248 7.47 -1.48 17.98
N SER A 249 6.58 -0.48 18.08
CA SER A 249 6.65 0.72 17.24
C SER A 249 7.90 1.59 17.47
N LYS A 250 8.70 1.31 18.51
CA LYS A 250 10.01 1.97 18.73
C LYS A 250 11.13 1.40 17.85
N PHE A 251 10.95 0.23 17.26
CA PHE A 251 11.96 -0.38 16.39
C PHE A 251 12.11 0.41 15.09
N GLY A 252 13.26 0.34 14.43
CA GLY A 252 13.48 1.03 13.14
C GLY A 252 13.20 0.13 11.93
N ALA A 253 13.12 0.71 10.73
CA ALA A 253 12.86 -0.03 9.49
C ALA A 253 13.91 -1.12 9.14
N ALA A 254 15.09 -1.09 9.75
CA ALA A 254 16.14 -2.10 9.60
C ALA A 254 16.03 -3.25 10.63
N ASP A 255 15.10 -3.14 11.58
CA ASP A 255 14.89 -4.09 12.65
C ASP A 255 13.59 -4.87 12.41
N GLY A 256 13.62 -6.17 12.70
CA GLY A 256 12.43 -6.99 12.88
C GLY A 256 12.16 -7.24 14.36
N PHE A 257 11.13 -8.02 14.63
CA PHE A 257 10.82 -8.53 15.96
C PHE A 257 10.16 -9.90 15.90
N ALA A 258 10.24 -10.62 17.02
CA ALA A 258 9.52 -11.85 17.28
C ALA A 258 8.70 -11.71 18.56
N ILE A 259 7.45 -12.19 18.56
CA ILE A 259 6.58 -12.24 19.74
C ILE A 259 6.24 -13.70 20.01
N THR A 260 6.40 -14.12 21.26
CA THR A 260 5.97 -15.43 21.74
C THR A 260 4.94 -15.24 22.85
N PHE A 261 3.75 -15.82 22.67
CA PHE A 261 2.71 -15.86 23.69
C PHE A 261 2.45 -17.30 24.14
N MET A 262 2.31 -17.50 25.44
CA MET A 262 1.92 -18.79 26.03
C MET A 262 0.89 -18.59 27.15
N GLN A 263 -0.16 -19.40 27.15
CA GLN A 263 -1.19 -19.43 28.18
C GLN A 263 -1.02 -20.67 29.07
N SER A 264 -1.18 -20.51 30.38
CA SER A 264 -1.24 -21.63 31.32
C SER A 264 -2.58 -22.39 31.27
N GLU A 265 -2.59 -23.67 31.64
CA GLU A 265 -3.85 -24.42 31.74
C GLU A 265 -4.64 -24.06 33.00
N LYS A 266 -3.94 -23.82 34.12
CA LYS A 266 -4.54 -23.48 35.41
C LYS A 266 -4.34 -21.99 35.75
N PRO A 267 -5.10 -21.46 36.73
CA PRO A 267 -4.96 -20.08 37.19
C PRO A 267 -3.53 -19.73 37.64
N ALA A 268 -3.17 -18.45 37.59
CA ALA A 268 -1.83 -17.97 37.96
C ALA A 268 -1.42 -18.29 39.41
N THR A 269 -2.41 -18.42 40.29
CA THR A 269 -2.25 -18.82 41.69
C THR A 269 -3.23 -19.94 42.05
N PRO A 270 -2.89 -20.81 43.01
CA PRO A 270 -3.81 -21.83 43.51
C PRO A 270 -5.14 -21.21 43.96
N GLY A 271 -6.27 -21.62 43.34
CA GLY A 271 -7.61 -21.11 43.66
C GLY A 271 -7.99 -19.79 42.97
N GLY A 272 -7.12 -19.21 42.13
CA GLY A 272 -7.42 -18.03 41.32
C GLY A 272 -8.48 -18.29 40.25
N LYS A 273 -9.01 -17.22 39.63
CA LYS A 273 -10.06 -17.32 38.60
C LYS A 273 -9.52 -17.41 37.17
N PHE A 274 -8.46 -16.66 36.87
CA PHE A 274 -7.96 -16.47 35.52
C PHE A 274 -6.62 -17.16 35.30
N GLN A 275 -6.45 -17.78 34.12
CA GLN A 275 -5.18 -18.33 33.67
C GLN A 275 -4.12 -17.22 33.53
N LEU A 276 -2.86 -17.63 33.49
CA LEU A 276 -1.71 -16.77 33.28
C LEU A 276 -1.34 -16.72 31.80
N GLY A 277 -1.16 -15.50 31.27
CA GLY A 277 -0.59 -15.22 29.96
C GLY A 277 0.84 -14.69 30.09
N ILE A 278 1.75 -15.24 29.30
CA ILE A 278 3.15 -14.83 29.22
C ILE A 278 3.43 -14.35 27.79
N PHE A 279 3.92 -13.12 27.65
CA PHE A 279 4.33 -12.54 26.38
C PHE A 279 5.81 -12.19 26.42
N VAL A 280 6.55 -12.60 25.40
CA VAL A 280 7.96 -12.26 25.22
C VAL A 280 8.14 -11.63 23.85
N VAL A 281 8.69 -10.43 23.82
CA VAL A 281 8.99 -9.67 22.61
C VAL A 281 10.50 -9.56 22.49
N GLU A 282 11.05 -9.91 21.34
CA GLU A 282 12.48 -9.79 21.07
C GLU A 282 12.71 -8.99 19.79
N LYS A 283 13.60 -8.02 19.85
CA LYS A 283 14.10 -7.31 18.68
C LYS A 283 15.02 -8.23 17.87
N ARG A 284 14.83 -8.26 16.55
CA ARG A 284 15.60 -9.08 15.61
C ARG A 284 16.29 -8.14 14.60
N LYS A 285 17.51 -8.46 14.18
CA LYS A 285 18.22 -7.69 13.14
C LYS A 285 18.31 -8.50 11.86
N TYR A 286 17.99 -7.88 10.73
CA TYR A 286 18.16 -8.51 9.43
C TYR A 286 19.62 -8.41 8.98
N THR A 287 20.11 -9.47 8.32
CA THR A 287 21.45 -9.51 7.72
C THR A 287 21.56 -8.60 6.49
N THR A 288 20.44 -8.36 5.81
CA THR A 288 20.35 -7.51 4.62
C THR A 288 19.31 -6.43 4.89
N ALA A 289 19.65 -5.16 4.65
CA ALA A 289 18.69 -4.06 4.80
C ALA A 289 17.54 -4.18 3.78
N ALA A 290 16.35 -3.69 4.15
CA ALA A 290 15.22 -3.59 3.25
C ALA A 290 15.60 -2.73 2.02
N SER A 291 15.50 -3.31 0.84
CA SER A 291 15.71 -2.66 -0.46
C SER A 291 14.52 -2.98 -1.38
N GLU A 292 14.40 -2.27 -2.51
CA GLU A 292 13.34 -2.55 -3.49
C GLU A 292 13.36 -4.00 -3.97
N GLU A 293 14.55 -4.59 -4.14
CA GLU A 293 14.70 -6.00 -4.49
C GLU A 293 14.22 -6.94 -3.38
N MET A 294 14.43 -6.59 -2.11
CA MET A 294 13.96 -7.40 -0.98
C MET A 294 12.43 -7.42 -0.86
N MET A 295 11.72 -6.36 -1.28
CA MET A 295 10.24 -6.34 -1.26
C MET A 295 9.59 -7.30 -2.26
N ASP A 296 10.35 -7.79 -3.24
CA ASP A 296 9.92 -8.77 -4.23
C ASP A 296 10.55 -10.16 -3.97
N GLU A 297 11.34 -10.32 -2.91
CA GLU A 297 11.98 -11.58 -2.50
C GLU A 297 11.04 -12.49 -1.70
N SER A 298 11.01 -13.77 -2.04
CA SER A 298 10.18 -14.78 -1.38
C SER A 298 10.98 -15.90 -0.71
N ASP A 299 12.28 -16.03 -0.95
CA ASP A 299 13.15 -17.02 -0.29
C ASP A 299 13.30 -16.69 1.21
N LEU A 300 12.76 -17.58 2.06
CA LEU A 300 12.81 -17.48 3.52
C LEU A 300 14.24 -17.33 4.03
N LYS A 301 15.23 -17.98 3.39
CA LYS A 301 16.64 -17.89 3.82
C LYS A 301 17.24 -16.50 3.60
N ARG A 302 16.67 -15.71 2.70
CA ARG A 302 17.11 -14.34 2.40
C ARG A 302 16.34 -13.31 3.23
N VAL A 303 15.05 -13.55 3.49
CA VAL A 303 14.19 -12.57 4.19
C VAL A 303 14.12 -12.79 5.71
N ALA A 304 14.43 -13.98 6.21
CA ALA A 304 14.46 -14.27 7.64
C ALA A 304 15.78 -13.82 8.30
N ASN A 305 15.72 -13.57 9.61
CA ASN A 305 16.92 -13.34 10.42
C ASN A 305 17.60 -14.68 10.80
N THR A 306 18.90 -14.63 11.07
CA THR A 306 19.71 -15.82 11.39
C THR A 306 19.16 -16.60 12.59
N LYS A 307 18.77 -15.89 13.66
CA LYS A 307 18.25 -16.51 14.89
C LYS A 307 16.94 -17.29 14.62
N PHE A 308 16.05 -16.78 13.76
CA PHE A 308 14.85 -17.51 13.33
C PHE A 308 15.19 -18.83 12.62
N LEU A 309 16.18 -18.82 11.72
CA LEU A 309 16.60 -20.02 10.97
C LEU A 309 17.25 -21.07 11.88
N GLU A 310 17.90 -20.66 12.95
CA GLU A 310 18.52 -21.55 13.95
C GLU A 310 17.47 -22.14 14.93
N GLU A 311 16.47 -21.35 15.32
CA GLU A 311 15.46 -21.74 16.30
C GLU A 311 14.38 -22.68 15.76
N ARG A 312 14.10 -22.64 14.45
CA ARG A 312 13.02 -23.39 13.80
C ARG A 312 13.54 -24.60 13.04
N SER A 313 12.90 -25.76 13.19
CA SER A 313 13.27 -26.97 12.44
C SER A 313 13.05 -26.78 10.92
N PRO A 314 13.76 -27.53 10.06
CA PRO A 314 13.57 -27.46 8.61
C PRO A 314 12.12 -27.71 8.17
N GLU A 315 11.39 -28.58 8.87
CA GLU A 315 9.96 -28.85 8.63
C GLU A 315 9.09 -27.60 8.92
N VAL A 316 9.31 -26.93 10.06
CA VAL A 316 8.62 -25.66 10.38
C VAL A 316 8.91 -24.61 9.32
N GLN A 317 10.17 -24.48 8.91
CA GLN A 317 10.58 -23.52 7.88
C GLN A 317 9.85 -23.72 6.55
N GLN A 318 9.49 -24.95 6.18
CA GLN A 318 8.72 -25.21 4.95
C GLN A 318 7.30 -24.64 5.01
N TYR A 319 6.64 -24.67 6.17
CA TYR A 319 5.32 -24.03 6.34
C TYR A 319 5.40 -22.51 6.13
N TYR A 320 6.42 -21.86 6.71
CA TYR A 320 6.67 -20.42 6.51
C TYR A 320 6.99 -20.09 5.05
N GLN A 321 7.85 -20.88 4.41
CA GLN A 321 8.21 -20.69 3.00
C GLN A 321 7.00 -20.80 2.08
N SER A 322 6.13 -21.79 2.32
CA SER A 322 4.88 -21.96 1.56
C SER A 322 3.96 -20.75 1.72
N LEU A 323 3.81 -20.27 2.95
CA LEU A 323 2.95 -19.13 3.28
C LEU A 323 3.47 -17.81 2.68
N ILE A 324 4.78 -17.55 2.78
CA ILE A 324 5.43 -16.38 2.17
C ILE A 324 5.28 -16.41 0.66
N ASN A 325 5.53 -17.55 0.00
CA ASN A 325 5.37 -17.66 -1.45
C ASN A 325 3.95 -17.32 -1.89
N GLU A 326 2.94 -17.84 -1.20
CA GLU A 326 1.54 -17.57 -1.51
C GLU A 326 1.15 -16.12 -1.24
N SER A 327 1.61 -15.53 -0.13
CA SER A 327 1.38 -14.11 0.17
C SER A 327 2.10 -13.20 -0.83
N MET A 328 3.27 -13.57 -1.33
CA MET A 328 4.02 -12.84 -2.36
C MET A 328 3.40 -12.95 -3.75
N SER A 329 2.87 -14.13 -4.10
CA SER A 329 2.19 -14.35 -5.37
C SER A 329 0.84 -13.66 -5.43
N THR A 330 0.10 -13.65 -4.30
CA THR A 330 -1.23 -13.04 -4.22
C THR A 330 -1.19 -11.57 -3.84
N ARG A 331 -0.11 -11.11 -3.19
CA ARG A 331 0.02 -9.80 -2.52
C ARG A 331 -1.08 -9.54 -1.48
N ASN A 332 -1.62 -10.61 -0.89
CA ASN A 332 -2.72 -10.56 0.06
C ASN A 332 -2.36 -11.19 1.41
N SER A 333 -3.24 -10.95 2.38
CA SER A 333 -3.23 -11.68 3.63
C SER A 333 -3.66 -13.13 3.37
N VAL A 334 -2.82 -14.09 3.73
CA VAL A 334 -3.08 -15.52 3.53
C VAL A 334 -3.35 -16.15 4.88
N VAL A 335 -4.48 -16.83 5.02
CA VAL A 335 -4.84 -17.57 6.24
C VAL A 335 -4.99 -19.05 5.92
N LYS A 336 -4.23 -19.90 6.62
CA LYS A 336 -4.27 -21.36 6.52
C LYS A 336 -4.66 -21.98 7.84
N VAL A 337 -5.63 -22.90 7.81
CA VAL A 337 -5.95 -23.78 8.93
C VAL A 337 -5.36 -25.15 8.62
N LEU A 338 -4.48 -25.65 9.48
CA LEU A 338 -3.67 -26.84 9.28
C LEU A 338 -3.76 -27.75 10.51
N ASP A 339 -3.54 -29.04 10.28
CA ASP A 339 -3.29 -29.99 11.36
C ASP A 339 -1.80 -29.88 11.76
N PRO A 340 -1.48 -29.48 13.00
CA PRO A 340 -0.10 -29.37 13.44
C PRO A 340 0.54 -30.77 13.54
N PRO A 341 1.84 -30.90 13.25
CA PRO A 341 2.58 -32.12 13.54
C PRO A 341 2.45 -32.51 15.03
N ALA A 342 2.40 -33.81 15.31
CA ALA A 342 2.16 -34.34 16.66
C ALA A 342 3.14 -33.77 17.71
N HIS A 343 4.38 -33.50 17.32
CA HIS A 343 5.40 -32.94 18.19
C HIS A 343 5.17 -31.48 18.62
N MET A 344 4.29 -30.74 17.93
CA MET A 344 4.02 -29.34 18.22
C MET A 344 2.85 -29.12 19.19
N VAL A 345 2.05 -30.15 19.48
CA VAL A 345 0.82 -30.04 20.27
C VAL A 345 0.72 -31.13 21.33
N GLN A 346 0.08 -30.82 22.46
CA GLN A 346 -0.10 -31.79 23.56
C GLN A 346 -1.35 -32.66 23.40
N LYS A 347 -2.37 -32.18 22.68
CA LYS A 347 -3.69 -32.83 22.58
C LYS A 347 -3.97 -33.27 21.15
N THR A 348 -4.34 -34.52 20.99
CA THR A 348 -4.81 -35.06 19.70
C THR A 348 -6.04 -34.29 19.22
N GLY A 349 -6.03 -33.83 17.97
CA GLY A 349 -7.10 -33.02 17.39
C GLY A 349 -6.95 -31.51 17.59
N ALA A 350 -5.84 -31.04 18.16
CA ALA A 350 -5.47 -29.63 18.18
C ALA A 350 -5.31 -29.08 16.75
N LYS A 351 -5.48 -27.77 16.60
CA LYS A 351 -5.46 -27.10 15.28
C LYS A 351 -4.42 -25.97 15.27
N MET A 352 -3.83 -25.75 14.10
CA MET A 352 -2.89 -24.66 13.85
C MET A 352 -3.47 -23.70 12.82
N LEU A 353 -3.39 -22.41 13.10
CA LEU A 353 -3.74 -21.36 12.13
C LEU A 353 -2.49 -20.54 11.83
N GLN A 354 -2.21 -20.33 10.55
CA GLN A 354 -1.19 -19.40 10.11
C GLN A 354 -1.81 -18.24 9.36
N LEU A 355 -1.42 -17.01 9.69
CA LEU A 355 -1.77 -15.79 8.97
C LEU A 355 -0.48 -15.12 8.50
N ALA A 356 -0.32 -14.88 7.21
CA ALA A 356 0.66 -13.93 6.69
C ALA A 356 -0.04 -12.65 6.29
N ALA A 357 0.49 -11.49 6.67
CA ALA A 357 -0.01 -10.18 6.30
C ALA A 357 1.15 -9.22 6.00
N TYR A 358 0.90 -8.18 5.19
CA TYR A 358 1.88 -7.14 4.94
C TYR A 358 1.86 -6.08 6.04
N GLY A 359 2.99 -5.93 6.72
CA GLY A 359 3.23 -4.85 7.68
C GLY A 359 3.37 -3.49 6.98
N ASP A 360 3.36 -2.41 7.77
CA ASP A 360 3.84 -1.11 7.27
C ASP A 360 5.37 -1.09 7.28
N VAL A 361 5.98 -1.04 6.10
CA VAL A 361 7.44 -1.06 5.91
C VAL A 361 8.11 0.18 6.52
N GLU A 362 7.38 1.29 6.67
CA GLU A 362 7.91 2.55 7.22
C GLU A 362 7.87 2.61 8.75
N HIS A 363 6.98 1.85 9.40
CA HIS A 363 6.73 1.89 10.84
C HIS A 363 6.96 0.54 11.54
N SER A 364 8.01 -0.18 11.14
CA SER A 364 8.46 -1.43 11.79
C SER A 364 7.34 -2.45 11.98
N GLY A 365 6.38 -2.48 11.04
CA GLY A 365 5.21 -3.32 11.10
C GLY A 365 4.26 -2.97 12.25
N ASN A 366 3.17 -2.28 11.94
CA ASN A 366 1.91 -2.52 12.65
C ASN A 366 1.67 -4.04 12.60
N ALA A 367 1.85 -4.68 13.75
CA ALA A 367 1.77 -6.12 13.91
C ALA A 367 0.35 -6.57 14.26
N TYR A 368 -0.69 -5.82 13.86
CA TYR A 368 -2.11 -6.12 13.97
C TYR A 368 -2.52 -6.85 15.26
N ILE A 369 -1.81 -6.63 16.38
CA ILE A 369 -1.84 -7.56 17.53
C ILE A 369 -3.22 -7.45 18.17
N SER A 370 -3.62 -6.21 18.43
CA SER A 370 -4.94 -5.88 18.92
C SER A 370 -6.02 -6.43 17.99
N GLU A 371 -5.90 -6.17 16.69
CA GLU A 371 -6.92 -6.55 15.71
C GLU A 371 -7.06 -8.08 15.56
N VAL A 372 -5.95 -8.82 15.56
CA VAL A 372 -5.92 -10.29 15.49
C VAL A 372 -6.47 -10.89 16.80
N ASN A 373 -6.04 -10.39 17.96
CA ASN A 373 -6.56 -10.85 19.25
C ASN A 373 -8.05 -10.52 19.45
N GLU A 374 -8.54 -9.47 18.79
CA GLU A 374 -9.96 -9.11 18.77
C GLU A 374 -10.77 -10.08 17.92
N CYS A 375 -10.24 -10.49 16.76
CA CYS A 375 -10.85 -11.56 15.95
C CYS A 375 -10.95 -12.88 16.71
N PHE A 376 -9.97 -13.21 17.56
CA PHE A 376 -10.03 -14.36 18.47
C PHE A 376 -11.21 -14.23 19.44
N ARG A 377 -11.31 -13.09 20.13
CA ARG A 377 -12.39 -12.83 21.10
C ARG A 377 -13.78 -12.86 20.46
N SER A 378 -13.97 -12.25 19.29
CA SER A 378 -15.28 -12.19 18.61
C SER A 378 -15.78 -13.57 18.14
N ASN A 379 -14.86 -14.51 17.89
CA ASN A 379 -15.18 -15.88 17.50
C ASN A 379 -15.22 -16.85 18.69
N ASP A 380 -15.07 -16.36 19.93
CA ASP A 380 -15.04 -17.16 21.17
C ASP A 380 -13.98 -18.29 21.09
N ILE A 381 -12.81 -17.94 20.56
CA ILE A 381 -11.65 -18.83 20.44
C ILE A 381 -10.44 -18.09 21.01
N THR A 382 -9.65 -18.73 21.85
CA THR A 382 -8.38 -18.15 22.33
C THR A 382 -7.23 -19.11 22.03
N PRO A 383 -6.14 -18.64 21.39
CA PRO A 383 -4.97 -19.49 21.18
C PRO A 383 -4.32 -19.81 22.53
N LYS A 384 -3.88 -21.06 22.71
CA LYS A 384 -3.05 -21.44 23.87
C LYS A 384 -1.62 -20.96 23.74
N ARG A 385 -1.18 -20.79 22.49
CA ARG A 385 0.15 -20.31 22.13
C ARG A 385 0.09 -19.65 20.78
N PHE A 386 0.82 -18.55 20.60
CA PHE A 386 1.08 -18.03 19.27
C PHE A 386 2.49 -17.46 19.14
N TYR A 387 2.97 -17.44 17.90
CA TYR A 387 4.21 -16.77 17.50
C TYR A 387 3.89 -15.70 16.48
N VAL A 388 4.52 -14.54 16.58
CA VAL A 388 4.51 -13.48 15.56
C VAL A 388 5.94 -13.26 15.12
N ASP A 389 6.23 -13.51 13.84
CA ASP A 389 7.57 -13.39 13.26
C ASP A 389 7.53 -12.40 12.08
N THR A 390 8.53 -11.53 11.98
CA THR A 390 8.64 -10.53 10.89
C THR A 390 9.80 -10.83 9.95
N PHE A 391 9.63 -10.43 8.68
CA PHE A 391 10.57 -10.70 7.59
C PHE A 391 10.97 -9.41 6.85
N ALA A 392 12.18 -9.41 6.27
CA ALA A 392 12.76 -8.24 5.60
C ALA A 392 11.99 -7.77 4.35
N ASN A 393 11.13 -8.62 3.77
CA ASN A 393 10.24 -8.27 2.66
C ASN A 393 8.94 -7.59 3.12
N GLY A 394 8.79 -7.31 4.42
CA GLY A 394 7.62 -6.63 5.00
C GLY A 394 6.49 -7.56 5.43
N ILE A 395 6.63 -8.88 5.26
CA ILE A 395 5.62 -9.86 5.71
C ILE A 395 5.74 -10.09 7.21
N ILE A 396 4.58 -10.18 7.87
CA ILE A 396 4.42 -10.58 9.27
C ILE A 396 3.63 -11.90 9.27
N VAL A 397 4.12 -12.90 9.99
CA VAL A 397 3.48 -14.21 10.11
C VAL A 397 3.06 -14.48 11.54
N TYR A 398 1.77 -14.79 11.74
CA TYR A 398 1.21 -15.31 12.98
C TYR A 398 1.08 -16.82 12.84
N THR A 399 1.55 -17.57 13.83
CA THR A 399 1.31 -19.01 13.95
C THR A 399 0.64 -19.27 15.29
N CYS A 400 -0.65 -19.61 15.27
CA CYS A 400 -1.51 -19.77 16.44
C CYS A 400 -1.89 -21.24 16.64
N PHE A 401 -1.86 -21.71 17.88
CA PHE A 401 -2.21 -23.09 18.26
C PHE A 401 -3.46 -23.08 19.15
N PHE A 402 -4.43 -23.90 18.79
CA PHE A 402 -5.70 -24.03 19.49
C PHE A 402 -5.89 -25.45 20.00
N ASP A 403 -6.52 -25.58 21.17
CA ASP A 403 -7.08 -26.85 21.63
C ASP A 403 -8.16 -27.37 20.65
N PRO A 404 -8.53 -28.66 20.70
CA PRO A 404 -9.52 -29.23 19.78
C PRO A 404 -10.82 -28.41 19.76
N CYS A 405 -11.14 -27.83 18.61
CA CYS A 405 -12.34 -27.02 18.38
C CYS A 405 -13.00 -27.37 17.04
N THR A 406 -14.24 -26.95 16.85
CA THR A 406 -14.99 -27.22 15.61
C THR A 406 -14.36 -26.52 14.41
N GLN A 407 -14.14 -27.27 13.33
CA GLN A 407 -13.60 -26.79 12.06
C GLN A 407 -14.30 -25.52 11.55
N ASN A 408 -15.64 -25.47 11.66
CA ASN A 408 -16.45 -24.32 11.24
C ASN A 408 -16.09 -23.01 11.97
N LYS A 409 -15.84 -23.05 13.29
CA LYS A 409 -15.46 -21.83 14.03
C LYS A 409 -14.08 -21.31 13.60
N LEU A 410 -13.13 -22.21 13.29
CA LEU A 410 -11.81 -21.82 12.78
C LEU A 410 -11.89 -21.28 11.36
N GLU A 411 -12.78 -21.81 10.53
CA GLU A 411 -13.03 -21.30 9.19
C GLU A 411 -13.64 -19.89 9.23
N GLN A 412 -14.60 -19.64 10.13
CA GLN A 412 -15.15 -18.30 10.39
C GLN A 412 -14.08 -17.32 10.89
N LEU A 413 -13.22 -17.76 11.83
CA LEU A 413 -12.08 -16.97 12.28
C LEU A 413 -11.10 -16.68 11.14
N ALA A 414 -10.80 -17.68 10.31
CA ALA A 414 -9.89 -17.52 9.18
C ALA A 414 -10.45 -16.56 8.12
N GLN A 415 -11.76 -16.60 7.87
CA GLN A 415 -12.47 -15.66 7.02
C GLN A 415 -12.44 -14.24 7.60
N THR A 416 -12.53 -14.11 8.92
CA THR A 416 -12.45 -12.81 9.60
C THR A 416 -11.04 -12.22 9.52
N LEU A 417 -10.02 -13.00 9.89
CA LEU A 417 -8.61 -12.60 9.91
C LEU A 417 -8.07 -12.22 8.52
N ARG A 418 -8.64 -12.81 7.49
CA ARG A 418 -8.38 -12.50 6.08
C ARG A 418 -8.49 -11.02 5.77
N TYR A 419 -9.41 -10.31 6.42
CA TYR A 419 -9.62 -8.89 6.20
C TYR A 419 -8.93 -7.98 7.23
N VAL A 420 -8.17 -8.55 8.16
CA VAL A 420 -7.59 -7.79 9.28
C VAL A 420 -6.69 -6.65 8.80
N CYS A 421 -6.01 -6.84 7.68
CA CYS A 421 -5.10 -5.86 7.07
C CYS A 421 -5.78 -4.59 6.57
N HIS A 422 -7.11 -4.62 6.39
CA HIS A 422 -7.92 -3.46 5.98
C HIS A 422 -8.33 -2.59 7.17
N PHE A 423 -8.12 -3.05 8.42
CA PHE A 423 -8.31 -2.23 9.61
C PHE A 423 -7.08 -1.36 9.87
N LYS A 424 -7.33 -0.14 10.31
CA LYS A 424 -6.29 0.78 10.79
C LYS A 424 -6.29 0.80 12.31
N HIS A 425 -5.09 0.76 12.89
CA HIS A 425 -4.84 0.94 14.31
C HIS A 425 -5.63 2.09 14.95
N THR A 426 -6.18 1.79 16.11
CA THR A 426 -6.80 2.72 17.05
C THR A 426 -5.71 3.58 17.72
N PRO A 427 -5.80 4.94 17.78
CA PRO A 427 -7.01 5.76 17.74
C PRO A 427 -7.06 6.70 16.53
N ARG A 428 -7.85 6.35 15.51
CA ARG A 428 -8.28 7.27 14.42
C ARG A 428 -9.74 7.04 14.05
N LYS A 429 -10.24 7.75 13.02
CA LYS A 429 -11.65 7.95 12.67
C LYS A 429 -12.53 6.68 12.55
N SER A 430 -11.94 5.51 12.27
CA SER A 430 -12.63 4.21 12.21
C SER A 430 -12.82 3.53 13.57
N ALA A 431 -12.26 4.06 14.65
CA ALA A 431 -12.36 3.50 16.00
C ALA A 431 -13.81 3.33 16.48
N LEU A 432 -14.72 4.20 16.03
CA LEU A 432 -16.15 4.09 16.36
C LEU A 432 -16.79 2.82 15.75
N VAL A 433 -16.42 2.49 14.51
CA VAL A 433 -16.89 1.25 13.85
C VAL A 433 -16.26 0.04 14.54
N TRP A 434 -14.98 0.17 14.90
CA TRP A 434 -14.26 -0.87 15.60
C TRP A 434 -14.86 -1.19 16.97
N ASP A 435 -15.26 -0.17 17.74
CA ASP A 435 -15.95 -0.34 19.02
C ASP A 435 -17.22 -1.21 18.91
N LEU A 436 -17.98 -1.10 17.81
CA LEU A 436 -19.13 -1.98 17.55
C LEU A 436 -18.71 -3.43 17.33
N VAL A 437 -17.59 -3.66 16.66
CA VAL A 437 -17.00 -5.01 16.51
C VAL A 437 -16.58 -5.56 17.87
N LEU A 438 -15.93 -4.74 18.71
CA LEU A 438 -15.49 -5.14 20.06
C LEU A 438 -16.66 -5.51 20.97
N LYS A 439 -17.82 -4.89 20.77
CA LYS A 439 -19.07 -5.19 21.48
C LYS A 439 -19.86 -6.35 20.88
N ASN A 440 -19.36 -7.00 19.82
CA ASN A 440 -20.05 -8.03 19.05
C ASN A 440 -21.40 -7.57 18.47
N GLU A 441 -21.57 -6.28 18.19
CA GLU A 441 -22.79 -5.72 17.60
C GLU A 441 -22.81 -5.86 16.07
N ILE A 442 -21.63 -5.88 15.44
CA ILE A 442 -21.45 -6.10 14.00
C ILE A 442 -20.27 -7.05 13.73
N THR A 443 -20.29 -7.72 12.57
CA THR A 443 -19.15 -8.55 12.14
C THR A 443 -18.01 -7.68 11.57
N PRO A 444 -16.77 -8.16 11.54
CA PRO A 444 -15.65 -7.44 10.91
C PRO A 444 -15.87 -7.18 9.41
N GLU A 445 -16.54 -8.09 8.70
CA GLU A 445 -16.90 -7.89 7.28
C GLU A 445 -17.86 -6.70 7.14
N HIS A 446 -18.85 -6.60 8.03
CA HIS A 446 -19.76 -5.45 8.06
C HIS A 446 -19.00 -4.16 8.40
N ALA A 447 -18.03 -4.20 9.31
CA ALA A 447 -17.20 -3.03 9.63
C ALA A 447 -16.42 -2.51 8.41
N ILE A 448 -15.88 -3.40 7.57
CA ILE A 448 -15.16 -3.02 6.34
C ILE A 448 -16.11 -2.45 5.29
N PHE A 449 -17.32 -3.01 5.18
CA PHE A 449 -18.39 -2.42 4.40
C PHE A 449 -18.67 -0.98 4.87
N LEU A 450 -18.78 -0.73 6.18
CA LEU A 450 -18.99 0.62 6.73
C LEU A 450 -17.80 1.57 6.48
N ILE A 451 -16.57 1.08 6.56
CA ILE A 451 -15.36 1.88 6.25
C ILE A 451 -15.36 2.28 4.78
N THR A 452 -15.68 1.35 3.88
CA THR A 452 -15.78 1.60 2.44
C THR A 452 -16.96 2.52 2.11
N ALA A 453 -18.11 2.28 2.74
CA ALA A 453 -19.31 3.10 2.65
C ALA A 453 -19.05 4.54 3.09
N ALA A 454 -18.26 4.77 4.15
CA ALA A 454 -17.90 6.12 4.56
C ALA A 454 -17.15 6.88 3.46
N LYS A 455 -16.26 6.21 2.71
CA LYS A 455 -15.57 6.79 1.54
C LYS A 455 -16.55 7.09 0.40
N PHE A 456 -17.47 6.16 0.13
CA PHE A 456 -18.53 6.35 -0.86
C PHE A 456 -19.42 7.55 -0.49
N ILE A 457 -20.01 7.56 0.70
CA ILE A 457 -20.88 8.65 1.18
C ILE A 457 -20.14 9.97 1.11
N PHE A 458 -18.92 10.07 1.64
CA PHE A 458 -18.18 11.33 1.62
C PHE A 458 -17.98 11.92 0.19
N SER A 459 -17.85 11.03 -0.79
CA SER A 459 -17.62 11.41 -2.19
C SER A 459 -18.93 11.72 -2.93
N PHE A 460 -19.96 10.91 -2.73
CA PHE A 460 -21.22 11.00 -3.47
C PHE A 460 -22.33 11.78 -2.75
N PHE A 461 -22.13 12.16 -1.49
CA PHE A 461 -23.11 12.94 -0.73
C PHE A 461 -23.43 14.25 -1.47
N PRO A 462 -24.72 14.57 -1.70
CA PRO A 462 -25.12 15.79 -2.39
C PRO A 462 -24.72 17.00 -1.54
N LYS A 463 -23.68 17.69 -2.00
CA LYS A 463 -23.10 18.85 -1.31
C LYS A 463 -23.82 20.13 -1.75
N GLU A 464 -24.54 20.10 -2.86
CA GLU A 464 -25.05 21.28 -3.54
C GLU A 464 -26.35 21.78 -2.90
N THR A 465 -26.38 23.07 -2.55
CA THR A 465 -27.60 23.71 -2.02
C THR A 465 -28.41 24.35 -3.15
N GLN A 466 -29.71 24.54 -2.93
CA GLN A 466 -30.60 25.15 -3.91
C GLN A 466 -30.17 26.60 -4.25
N GLU A 467 -29.60 27.30 -3.29
CA GLU A 467 -29.05 28.64 -3.43
C GLU A 467 -27.84 28.63 -4.37
N TYR A 468 -26.91 27.68 -4.18
CA TYR A 468 -25.77 27.52 -5.08
C TYR A 468 -26.23 27.22 -6.51
N LEU A 469 -27.17 26.28 -6.67
CA LEU A 469 -27.70 25.92 -8.00
C LEU A 469 -28.33 27.12 -8.73
N THR A 470 -29.10 27.93 -8.00
CA THR A 470 -29.74 29.13 -8.53
C THR A 470 -28.71 30.16 -8.95
N LEU A 471 -27.70 30.41 -8.11
CA LEU A 471 -26.61 31.33 -8.43
C LEU A 471 -25.72 30.81 -9.57
N ALA A 472 -25.46 29.52 -9.63
CA ALA A 472 -24.65 28.89 -10.68
C ALA A 472 -25.34 28.97 -12.05
N GLU A 473 -26.67 28.85 -12.10
CA GLU A 473 -27.44 29.08 -13.32
C GLU A 473 -27.51 30.57 -13.68
N TYR A 474 -27.64 31.47 -12.68
CA TYR A 474 -27.61 32.92 -12.90
C TYR A 474 -26.28 33.37 -13.51
N PHE A 475 -25.15 32.86 -13.02
CA PHE A 475 -23.81 33.14 -13.54
C PHE A 475 -23.40 32.25 -14.71
N LYS A 476 -24.30 31.43 -15.28
CA LYS A 476 -23.97 30.54 -16.40
C LYS A 476 -23.34 31.26 -17.60
N ASN A 477 -23.77 32.49 -17.84
CA ASN A 477 -23.26 33.35 -18.91
C ASN A 477 -22.19 34.36 -18.45
N ASP A 478 -21.78 34.30 -17.17
CA ASP A 478 -20.71 35.11 -16.57
C ASP A 478 -19.65 34.17 -15.93
N PRO A 479 -18.78 33.56 -16.76
CA PRO A 479 -17.84 32.54 -16.30
C PRO A 479 -16.91 32.94 -15.14
N PRO A 480 -16.38 34.19 -15.06
CA PRO A 480 -15.59 34.62 -13.92
C PRO A 480 -16.36 34.54 -12.59
N LYS A 481 -17.58 35.12 -12.54
CA LYS A 481 -18.41 35.07 -11.32
C LYS A 481 -18.86 33.66 -10.98
N LYS A 482 -19.09 32.83 -11.99
CA LYS A 482 -19.40 31.41 -11.79
C LYS A 482 -18.22 30.65 -11.18
N SER A 483 -17.01 30.86 -11.68
CA SER A 483 -15.80 30.23 -11.15
C SER A 483 -15.51 30.65 -9.70
N GLU A 484 -15.74 31.93 -9.37
CA GLU A 484 -15.67 32.43 -7.99
C GLU A 484 -16.73 31.76 -7.10
N LEU A 485 -17.98 31.67 -7.58
CA LEU A 485 -19.05 30.97 -6.87
C LEU A 485 -18.72 29.50 -6.64
N ASP A 486 -18.23 28.78 -7.65
CA ASP A 486 -17.85 27.37 -7.54
C ASP A 486 -16.70 27.18 -6.54
N THR A 487 -15.76 28.13 -6.51
CA THR A 487 -14.65 28.13 -5.55
C THR A 487 -15.15 28.40 -4.13
N LEU A 488 -16.01 29.40 -3.96
CA LEU A 488 -16.65 29.70 -2.68
C LEU A 488 -17.46 28.50 -2.19
N PHE A 489 -18.25 27.89 -3.06
CA PHE A 489 -19.03 26.70 -2.79
C PHE A 489 -18.14 25.54 -2.32
N ARG A 490 -17.06 25.22 -3.04
CA ARG A 490 -16.08 24.18 -2.64
C ARG A 490 -15.49 24.45 -1.26
N ASN A 491 -15.07 25.68 -0.99
CA ASN A 491 -14.49 26.07 0.29
C ASN A 491 -15.53 25.97 1.43
N THR A 492 -16.77 26.36 1.18
CA THR A 492 -17.85 26.34 2.18
C THR A 492 -18.32 24.92 2.46
N MET A 493 -18.44 24.08 1.43
CA MET A 493 -18.89 22.70 1.56
C MET A 493 -17.90 21.75 2.21
N SER A 494 -16.60 22.04 2.13
CA SER A 494 -15.57 21.30 2.87
C SER A 494 -15.79 21.28 4.40
N ASN A 495 -16.65 22.17 4.91
CA ASN A 495 -16.98 22.30 6.33
C ASN A 495 -18.32 21.64 6.72
N ALA A 496 -19.17 21.23 5.78
CA ALA A 496 -20.55 20.80 6.07
C ALA A 496 -20.68 19.29 6.38
N ILE A 497 -19.88 18.43 5.74
CA ILE A 497 -19.86 16.99 6.01
C ILE A 497 -18.42 16.51 6.22
N THR A 498 -18.17 15.87 7.36
CA THR A 498 -16.87 15.34 7.76
C THR A 498 -16.93 13.83 7.93
N TYR A 499 -15.79 13.15 7.82
CA TYR A 499 -15.73 11.71 8.11
C TYR A 499 -16.20 11.41 9.54
N GLU A 500 -15.85 12.27 10.50
CA GLU A 500 -16.27 12.14 11.89
C GLU A 500 -17.80 12.11 11.99
N ARG A 501 -18.49 12.97 11.23
CA ARG A 501 -19.96 12.97 11.20
C ARG A 501 -20.53 11.73 10.51
N ILE A 502 -19.95 11.30 9.40
CA ILE A 502 -20.39 10.11 8.66
C ILE A 502 -20.24 8.86 9.54
N TYR A 503 -19.07 8.67 10.16
CA TYR A 503 -18.86 7.54 11.06
C TYR A 503 -19.84 7.58 12.23
N ALA A 504 -20.03 8.73 12.88
CA ALA A 504 -21.01 8.86 13.97
C ALA A 504 -22.43 8.50 13.51
N ALA A 505 -22.87 8.96 12.33
CA ALA A 505 -24.18 8.64 11.79
C ALA A 505 -24.35 7.14 11.48
N LEU A 506 -23.33 6.50 10.89
CA LEU A 506 -23.33 5.07 10.60
C LEU A 506 -23.35 4.24 11.89
N THR A 507 -22.54 4.60 12.89
CA THR A 507 -22.42 3.83 14.13
C THR A 507 -23.59 4.02 15.06
N SER A 508 -24.16 5.23 15.17
CA SER A 508 -25.36 5.47 15.98
C SER A 508 -26.61 4.81 15.41
N ASN A 509 -26.61 4.43 14.13
CA ASN A 509 -27.74 3.79 13.44
C ASN A 509 -27.36 2.43 12.85
N TYR A 510 -26.39 1.71 13.46
CA TYR A 510 -25.83 0.49 12.88
C TYR A 510 -26.88 -0.61 12.63
N THR A 511 -27.96 -0.63 13.43
CA THR A 511 -29.08 -1.57 13.26
C THR A 511 -29.76 -1.44 11.90
N LEU A 512 -29.83 -0.23 11.34
CA LEU A 512 -30.34 0.03 9.98
C LEU A 512 -29.32 -0.34 8.89
N THR A 513 -28.02 -0.38 9.22
CA THR A 513 -26.97 -0.73 8.26
C THR A 513 -26.83 -2.24 8.05
N LEU A 514 -27.22 -3.07 9.02
CA LEU A 514 -27.25 -4.54 8.91
C LEU A 514 -28.05 -5.04 7.68
N PRO A 515 -29.34 -4.66 7.49
CA PRO A 515 -30.08 -5.07 6.31
C PRO A 515 -29.53 -4.45 5.01
N MET A 516 -28.88 -3.27 5.05
CA MET A 516 -28.21 -2.71 3.87
C MET A 516 -27.01 -3.57 3.44
N PHE A 517 -26.27 -4.12 4.41
CA PHE A 517 -25.18 -5.05 4.14
C PHE A 517 -25.69 -6.40 3.62
N ASP A 518 -26.85 -6.86 4.08
CA ASP A 518 -27.51 -8.05 3.49
C ASP A 518 -27.89 -7.83 2.03
N ASP A 519 -28.44 -6.66 1.69
CA ASP A 519 -28.71 -6.32 0.29
C ASP A 519 -27.43 -6.22 -0.54
N PHE A 520 -26.35 -5.66 0.02
CA PHE A 520 -25.04 -5.61 -0.63
C PHE A 520 -24.52 -7.01 -0.96
N LYS A 521 -24.61 -7.96 -0.01
CA LYS A 521 -24.22 -9.37 -0.23
C LYS A 521 -24.99 -10.01 -1.38
N LYS A 522 -26.32 -9.82 -1.43
CA LYS A 522 -27.17 -10.39 -2.49
C LYS A 522 -26.80 -9.85 -3.87
N VAL A 523 -26.59 -8.53 -3.99
CA VAL A 523 -26.18 -7.90 -5.26
C VAL A 523 -24.79 -8.37 -5.66
N ALA A 524 -23.85 -8.43 -4.72
CA ALA A 524 -22.47 -8.86 -4.98
C ALA A 524 -22.35 -10.36 -5.33
N ALA A 525 -23.25 -11.21 -4.83
CA ALA A 525 -23.33 -12.63 -5.15
C ALA A 525 -24.15 -12.93 -6.42
N GLY A 526 -24.82 -11.92 -6.99
CA GLY A 526 -25.69 -12.09 -8.15
C GLY A 526 -27.05 -12.74 -7.85
N GLU A 527 -27.45 -12.76 -6.58
CA GLU A 527 -28.77 -13.24 -6.15
C GLU A 527 -29.90 -12.28 -6.58
N CYS A 528 -29.59 -10.99 -6.73
CA CYS A 528 -30.50 -9.99 -7.27
C CYS A 528 -29.76 -8.91 -8.09
N LYS A 529 -30.52 -8.19 -8.93
CA LYS A 529 -30.01 -7.02 -9.66
C LYS A 529 -29.81 -5.84 -8.70
N PRO A 530 -28.91 -4.90 -9.02
CA PRO A 530 -28.72 -3.65 -8.27
C PRO A 530 -30.05 -2.89 -8.11
N PHE A 531 -30.36 -2.41 -6.90
CA PHE A 531 -31.61 -1.72 -6.60
C PHE A 531 -31.49 -0.74 -5.43
N TYR A 532 -32.37 0.28 -5.43
CA TYR A 532 -32.54 1.18 -4.30
C TYR A 532 -33.65 0.65 -3.39
N ASN A 533 -33.34 0.40 -2.12
CA ASN A 533 -34.30 -0.19 -1.18
C ASN A 533 -35.23 0.89 -0.57
N GLU A 534 -36.39 1.09 -1.19
CA GLU A 534 -37.40 2.06 -0.76
C GLU A 534 -37.97 1.76 0.64
N GLU A 535 -38.07 0.49 1.03
CA GLU A 535 -38.57 0.11 2.36
C GLU A 535 -37.59 0.53 3.47
N LEU A 536 -36.28 0.33 3.24
CA LEU A 536 -35.24 0.82 4.15
C LEU A 536 -35.19 2.35 4.14
N ALA A 537 -35.38 3.00 2.99
CA ALA A 537 -35.45 4.45 2.90
C ALA A 537 -36.60 5.03 3.76
N ALA A 538 -37.77 4.40 3.74
CA ALA A 538 -38.91 4.79 4.57
C ALA A 538 -38.65 4.54 6.07
N LYS A 539 -38.00 3.42 6.42
CA LYS A 539 -37.59 3.15 7.82
C LYS A 539 -36.58 4.16 8.35
N ILE A 540 -35.66 4.64 7.50
CA ILE A 540 -34.74 5.72 7.85
C ILE A 540 -35.51 7.00 8.19
N ASP A 541 -36.50 7.38 7.40
CA ASP A 541 -37.29 8.60 7.65
C ASP A 541 -38.09 8.52 8.95
N ASP A 542 -38.56 7.32 9.32
CA ASP A 542 -39.34 7.10 10.53
C ASP A 542 -38.47 7.05 11.80
N GLN A 543 -37.31 6.39 11.75
CA GLN A 543 -36.50 6.07 12.93
C GLN A 543 -35.35 7.06 13.20
N VAL A 544 -34.88 7.81 12.19
CA VAL A 544 -33.69 8.65 12.32
C VAL A 544 -34.10 10.11 12.55
N GLY A 545 -33.98 10.56 13.81
CA GLY A 545 -34.41 11.92 14.20
C GLY A 545 -33.62 13.07 13.59
N SER A 546 -32.41 12.82 13.07
CA SER A 546 -31.58 13.83 12.41
C SER A 546 -31.74 13.76 10.90
N LEU A 547 -32.26 14.84 10.29
CA LEU A 547 -32.42 14.95 8.83
C LEU A 547 -31.09 14.74 8.08
N LEU A 548 -29.96 15.17 8.66
CA LEU A 548 -28.65 14.99 8.05
C LEU A 548 -28.21 13.52 8.09
N ASP A 549 -28.46 12.82 9.20
CA ASP A 549 -28.09 11.40 9.34
C ASP A 549 -28.97 10.52 8.46
N ALA A 550 -30.26 10.87 8.33
CA ALA A 550 -31.17 10.24 7.39
C ALA A 550 -30.65 10.38 5.95
N LYS A 551 -30.20 11.58 5.55
CA LYS A 551 -29.57 11.78 4.22
C LYS A 551 -28.26 10.99 4.06
N ILE A 552 -27.44 10.90 5.10
CA ILE A 552 -26.21 10.08 5.08
C ILE A 552 -26.54 8.61 4.81
N LEU A 553 -27.51 8.04 5.53
CA LEU A 553 -27.94 6.65 5.38
C LEU A 553 -28.63 6.40 4.02
N LYS A 554 -29.44 7.34 3.53
CA LYS A 554 -30.02 7.24 2.17
C LYS A 554 -28.97 7.33 1.07
N THR A 555 -27.90 8.08 1.28
CA THR A 555 -26.76 8.10 0.35
C THR A 555 -26.10 6.71 0.27
N LEU A 556 -26.03 5.96 1.39
CA LEU A 556 -25.53 4.59 1.39
C LEU A 556 -26.41 3.64 0.56
N LEU A 557 -27.74 3.81 0.56
CA LEU A 557 -28.63 2.98 -0.27
C LEU A 557 -28.31 3.10 -1.78
N LYS A 558 -27.80 4.26 -2.24
CA LYS A 558 -27.34 4.43 -3.63
C LYS A 558 -26.16 3.52 -3.99
N LEU A 559 -25.34 3.11 -3.01
CA LEU A 559 -24.22 2.20 -3.26
C LEU A 559 -24.73 0.91 -3.90
N ASN A 560 -25.74 0.28 -3.30
CA ASN A 560 -26.32 -0.96 -3.82
C ASN A 560 -27.11 -0.75 -5.11
N ALA A 561 -27.73 0.42 -5.28
CA ALA A 561 -28.52 0.73 -6.47
C ALA A 561 -27.70 0.76 -7.77
N HIS A 562 -26.42 1.14 -7.67
CA HIS A 562 -25.53 1.32 -8.83
C HIS A 562 -24.38 0.31 -8.87
N LEU A 563 -24.27 -0.62 -7.92
CA LEU A 563 -23.15 -1.56 -7.83
C LEU A 563 -23.24 -2.62 -8.93
N GLN A 564 -22.31 -2.61 -9.87
CA GLN A 564 -22.30 -3.57 -10.97
C GLN A 564 -21.37 -4.76 -10.72
N MET A 565 -20.29 -4.56 -9.97
CA MET A 565 -19.31 -5.61 -9.65
C MET A 565 -18.45 -5.19 -8.44
N THR A 566 -17.99 -6.16 -7.64
CA THR A 566 -17.05 -5.92 -6.52
C THR A 566 -16.19 -7.14 -6.23
N ASN A 567 -14.94 -6.93 -5.83
CA ASN A 567 -14.04 -7.99 -5.37
C ASN A 567 -14.13 -8.28 -3.87
N PHE A 568 -15.12 -7.70 -3.17
CA PHE A 568 -15.29 -7.82 -1.72
C PHE A 568 -15.36 -9.27 -1.23
N PHE A 569 -16.09 -10.14 -1.95
CA PHE A 569 -16.31 -11.55 -1.60
C PHE A 569 -15.49 -12.52 -2.47
N LYS A 570 -14.27 -12.12 -2.86
CA LYS A 570 -13.39 -12.93 -3.69
C LYS A 570 -13.22 -14.36 -3.09
N PRO A 571 -13.55 -15.44 -3.83
CA PRO A 571 -13.47 -16.81 -3.29
C PRO A 571 -12.04 -17.28 -3.01
N THR A 572 -11.08 -16.86 -3.84
CA THR A 572 -9.69 -17.37 -3.88
C THR A 572 -8.71 -16.67 -2.93
N GLY A 573 -9.20 -16.05 -1.85
CA GLY A 573 -8.40 -15.26 -0.91
C GLY A 573 -8.98 -13.86 -0.73
N THR A 574 -8.31 -12.98 -0.01
CA THR A 574 -8.75 -11.59 0.12
C THR A 574 -8.26 -10.71 -1.01
N ALA A 575 -8.98 -9.63 -1.27
CA ALA A 575 -8.54 -8.60 -2.18
C ALA A 575 -7.46 -7.72 -1.53
N SER A 576 -6.44 -7.33 -2.31
CA SER A 576 -5.35 -6.43 -1.88
C SER A 576 -5.87 -5.02 -1.60
N ALA A 577 -6.87 -4.60 -2.37
CA ALA A 577 -7.73 -3.46 -2.12
C ALA A 577 -9.15 -3.78 -2.61
N ILE A 578 -10.14 -3.17 -2.00
CA ILE A 578 -11.55 -3.36 -2.34
C ILE A 578 -11.88 -2.44 -3.51
N ALA A 579 -12.28 -3.02 -4.64
CA ALA A 579 -12.80 -2.31 -5.80
C ALA A 579 -14.32 -2.49 -5.88
N MET A 580 -15.05 -1.38 -5.97
CA MET A 580 -16.48 -1.35 -6.28
C MET A 580 -16.69 -0.61 -7.59
N ARG A 581 -17.24 -1.30 -8.58
CA ARG A 581 -17.53 -0.77 -9.92
C ARG A 581 -18.99 -0.36 -10.00
N PHE A 582 -19.25 0.92 -10.18
CA PHE A 582 -20.57 1.51 -10.36
C PHE A 582 -20.85 1.83 -11.82
N ASP A 583 -22.12 1.82 -12.21
CA ASP A 583 -22.56 2.52 -13.43
C ASP A 583 -22.50 4.05 -13.25
N GLY A 584 -22.57 4.77 -14.37
CA GLY A 584 -22.50 6.23 -14.38
C GLY A 584 -23.63 6.95 -13.65
N GLU A 585 -24.81 6.31 -13.57
CA GLU A 585 -26.02 6.91 -13.00
C GLU A 585 -25.88 7.14 -11.48
N VAL A 586 -24.82 6.65 -10.84
CA VAL A 586 -24.46 7.04 -9.48
C VAL A 586 -24.28 8.56 -9.32
N LEU A 587 -23.98 9.27 -10.43
CA LEU A 587 -23.89 10.73 -10.54
C LEU A 587 -25.14 11.37 -11.20
N ALA A 588 -26.26 10.66 -11.32
CA ALA A 588 -27.47 11.14 -11.99
C ALA A 588 -28.09 12.38 -11.32
N ASP A 589 -28.09 12.40 -10.00
CA ASP A 589 -28.64 13.45 -9.13
C ASP A 589 -27.66 14.61 -8.88
N ARG A 590 -26.43 14.52 -9.39
CA ARG A 590 -25.43 15.58 -9.26
C ARG A 590 -25.64 16.68 -10.31
N PRO A 591 -25.31 17.95 -10.00
CA PRO A 591 -25.55 19.04 -10.93
C PRO A 591 -24.72 18.93 -12.19
N ARG A 592 -25.38 19.11 -13.35
CA ARG A 592 -24.74 19.10 -14.68
C ARG A 592 -23.78 20.28 -14.90
N THR A 593 -23.78 21.26 -14.01
CA THR A 593 -22.77 22.32 -13.98
C THR A 593 -21.40 21.80 -13.53
N LEU A 594 -21.35 20.82 -12.63
CA LEU A 594 -20.13 20.20 -12.10
C LEU A 594 -19.80 18.88 -12.79
N PHE A 595 -20.82 18.11 -13.17
CA PHE A 595 -20.70 16.83 -13.86
C PHE A 595 -21.48 16.87 -15.20
N PRO A 596 -20.96 17.56 -16.24
CA PRO A 596 -21.69 17.85 -17.48
C PRO A 596 -22.19 16.60 -18.22
N THR A 597 -21.41 15.53 -18.16
CA THR A 597 -21.70 14.26 -18.84
C THR A 597 -21.67 13.11 -17.84
N ILE A 598 -22.63 12.19 -17.93
CA ILE A 598 -22.65 10.98 -17.13
C ILE A 598 -21.52 10.06 -17.63
N PRO A 599 -20.58 9.62 -16.76
CA PRO A 599 -19.51 8.72 -17.18
C PRO A 599 -20.07 7.33 -17.50
N TYR A 600 -19.34 6.51 -18.25
CA TYR A 600 -19.74 5.13 -18.51
C TYR A 600 -19.62 4.24 -17.26
N ALA A 601 -18.54 4.43 -16.49
CA ALA A 601 -18.32 3.71 -15.24
C ALA A 601 -17.49 4.52 -14.23
N VAL A 602 -17.72 4.24 -12.95
CA VAL A 602 -16.95 4.80 -11.83
C VAL A 602 -16.51 3.66 -10.93
N TYR A 603 -15.20 3.51 -10.72
CA TYR A 603 -14.64 2.62 -9.71
C TYR A 603 -14.27 3.41 -8.47
N LEU A 604 -14.65 2.91 -7.30
CA LEU A 604 -14.07 3.28 -6.02
C LEU A 604 -13.12 2.17 -5.59
N VAL A 605 -11.86 2.51 -5.33
CA VAL A 605 -10.84 1.56 -4.86
C VAL A 605 -10.37 1.99 -3.47
N VAL A 606 -10.48 1.11 -2.48
CA VAL A 606 -10.09 1.38 -1.08
C VAL A 606 -9.07 0.34 -0.65
N GLY A 607 -7.84 0.79 -0.36
CA GLY A 607 -6.77 -0.04 0.18
C GLY A 607 -6.42 0.34 1.61
N LYS A 608 -5.44 -0.38 2.18
CA LYS A 608 -4.92 -0.15 3.54
C LYS A 608 -4.44 1.29 3.78
N SER A 609 -3.72 1.88 2.83
CA SER A 609 -3.02 3.17 2.98
C SER A 609 -3.53 4.25 2.03
N PHE A 610 -4.58 3.98 1.26
CA PHE A 610 -5.10 4.89 0.25
C PHE A 610 -6.57 4.63 -0.05
N TYR A 611 -7.22 5.61 -0.68
CA TYR A 611 -8.39 5.32 -1.49
C TYR A 611 -8.38 6.19 -2.76
N GLY A 612 -9.12 5.77 -3.77
CA GLY A 612 -8.98 6.32 -5.11
C GLY A 612 -10.18 6.05 -6.01
N PHE A 613 -10.14 6.66 -7.19
CA PHE A 613 -11.17 6.49 -8.20
C PHE A 613 -10.57 6.11 -9.56
N HIS A 614 -11.31 5.31 -10.33
CA HIS A 614 -11.12 5.20 -11.77
C HIS A 614 -12.41 5.60 -12.49
N ILE A 615 -12.40 6.69 -13.26
CA ILE A 615 -13.58 7.12 -14.03
C ILE A 615 -13.27 7.00 -15.52
N ARG A 616 -14.25 6.55 -16.29
CA ARG A 616 -14.17 6.51 -17.76
C ARG A 616 -15.49 6.89 -18.43
N PHE A 617 -15.41 7.42 -19.64
CA PHE A 617 -16.56 7.94 -20.40
C PHE A 617 -17.08 7.00 -21.50
N THR A 618 -16.32 5.97 -21.85
CA THR A 618 -16.66 4.99 -22.89
C THR A 618 -16.29 3.58 -22.41
N GLU A 619 -16.76 2.55 -23.13
CA GLU A 619 -16.39 1.15 -22.85
C GLU A 619 -14.87 0.93 -23.01
N ILE A 620 -14.35 1.29 -24.18
CA ILE A 620 -12.92 1.32 -24.48
C ILE A 620 -12.40 2.71 -24.12
N ALA A 621 -11.61 2.82 -23.05
CA ALA A 621 -11.13 4.10 -22.55
C ALA A 621 -9.71 4.02 -22.01
N ARG A 622 -8.98 5.13 -22.12
CA ARG A 622 -7.57 5.25 -21.74
C ARG A 622 -7.30 6.53 -20.96
N GLY A 623 -6.45 6.39 -19.93
CA GLY A 623 -6.23 7.46 -18.96
C GLY A 623 -5.03 7.27 -18.07
N GLY A 624 -4.42 8.38 -17.67
CA GLY A 624 -3.32 8.37 -16.69
C GLY A 624 -3.77 7.95 -15.29
N ILE A 625 -2.93 7.26 -14.53
CA ILE A 625 -3.11 7.05 -13.08
C ILE A 625 -2.26 8.07 -12.33
N ARG A 626 -2.86 8.89 -11.46
CA ARG A 626 -2.18 9.87 -10.63
C ARG A 626 -2.08 9.39 -9.18
N LEU A 627 -0.90 9.52 -8.57
CA LEU A 627 -0.71 9.26 -7.15
C LEU A 627 -0.53 10.59 -6.40
N ILE A 628 -1.48 10.91 -5.52
CA ILE A 628 -1.61 12.19 -4.85
C ILE A 628 -0.99 12.10 -3.45
N LEU A 629 0.14 12.78 -3.28
CA LEU A 629 0.83 12.93 -2.00
C LEU A 629 0.39 14.23 -1.31
N SER A 630 0.20 14.18 0.00
CA SER A 630 -0.21 15.29 0.85
C SER A 630 0.89 15.61 1.87
N ARG A 631 1.48 16.80 1.76
CA ARG A 631 2.58 17.23 2.64
C ARG A 631 2.18 17.37 4.12
N ASP A 632 0.91 17.63 4.37
CA ASP A 632 0.36 17.76 5.72
C ASP A 632 -1.14 17.42 5.75
N GLY A 633 -1.71 17.35 6.96
CA GLY A 633 -3.12 17.01 7.16
C GLY A 633 -4.12 18.04 6.63
N ARG A 634 -3.73 19.32 6.44
CA ARG A 634 -4.61 20.34 5.83
C ARG A 634 -4.70 20.12 4.32
N VAL A 635 -3.56 19.86 3.68
CA VAL A 635 -3.49 19.50 2.25
C VAL A 635 -4.26 18.21 1.99
N TYR A 636 -4.11 17.20 2.84
CA TYR A 636 -4.88 15.95 2.73
C TYR A 636 -6.39 16.19 2.80
N LYS A 637 -6.87 16.97 3.78
CA LYS A 637 -8.31 17.28 3.89
C LYS A 637 -8.84 17.97 2.63
N LYS A 638 -8.06 18.88 2.04
CA LYS A 638 -8.42 19.56 0.79
C LYS A 638 -8.50 18.57 -0.38
N ASN A 639 -7.46 17.77 -0.58
CA ASN A 639 -7.39 16.77 -1.67
C ASN A 639 -8.51 15.74 -1.54
N CYS A 640 -8.77 15.27 -0.32
CA CYS A 640 -9.85 14.36 0.02
C CYS A 640 -11.22 14.93 -0.36
N ALA A 641 -11.48 16.20 -0.05
CA ALA A 641 -12.77 16.85 -0.31
C ALA A 641 -13.09 17.04 -1.80
N THR A 642 -12.08 17.08 -2.67
CA THR A 642 -12.20 17.32 -4.11
C THR A 642 -11.77 16.13 -4.98
N LEU A 643 -11.51 14.96 -4.38
CA LEU A 643 -10.89 13.83 -5.08
C LEU A 643 -11.74 13.31 -6.26
N LEU A 644 -13.05 13.20 -6.05
CA LEU A 644 -13.99 12.74 -7.07
C LEU A 644 -14.09 13.75 -8.23
N GLU A 645 -14.23 15.03 -7.88
CA GLU A 645 -14.32 16.12 -8.85
C GLU A 645 -13.02 16.26 -9.65
N GLU A 646 -11.85 16.13 -9.00
CA GLU A 646 -10.56 16.15 -9.68
C GLU A 646 -10.45 14.97 -10.67
N ASN A 647 -10.74 13.74 -10.22
CA ASN A 647 -10.68 12.57 -11.09
C ASN A 647 -11.62 12.70 -12.29
N TYR A 648 -12.88 13.12 -12.05
CA TYR A 648 -13.88 13.33 -13.08
C TYR A 648 -13.43 14.38 -14.11
N ASN A 649 -12.95 15.55 -13.65
CA ASN A 649 -12.54 16.63 -14.53
C ASN A 649 -11.33 16.24 -15.39
N LEU A 650 -10.38 15.48 -14.82
CA LEU A 650 -9.25 14.93 -15.55
C LEU A 650 -9.70 13.91 -16.60
N ALA A 651 -10.59 12.98 -16.23
CA ALA A 651 -11.14 11.99 -17.16
C ALA A 651 -11.97 12.64 -18.29
N PHE A 652 -12.75 13.67 -17.97
CA PHE A 652 -13.58 14.40 -18.93
C PHE A 652 -12.71 15.21 -19.90
N THR A 653 -11.67 15.87 -19.39
CA THR A 653 -10.68 16.54 -20.24
C THR A 653 -10.00 15.54 -21.17
N GLN A 654 -9.68 14.34 -20.67
CA GLN A 654 -9.14 13.26 -21.49
C GLN A 654 -10.14 12.79 -22.56
N GLN A 655 -11.45 12.78 -22.28
CA GLN A 655 -12.49 12.43 -23.27
C GLN A 655 -12.56 13.43 -24.42
N LEU A 656 -12.37 14.72 -24.14
CA LEU A 656 -12.31 15.75 -25.19
C LEU A 656 -10.99 15.68 -25.97
N LYS A 657 -9.92 15.25 -25.30
CA LYS A 657 -8.59 15.09 -25.91
C LYS A 657 -8.53 13.89 -26.85
N ASN A 658 -9.11 12.75 -26.46
CA ASN A 658 -8.95 11.47 -27.15
C ASN A 658 -9.81 11.28 -28.42
N LYS A 659 -10.53 12.29 -28.87
CA LYS A 659 -11.49 12.19 -30.00
C LYS A 659 -10.94 11.61 -31.33
N ASP A 660 -9.62 11.68 -31.58
CA ASP A 660 -9.01 11.12 -32.82
C ASP A 660 -8.43 9.71 -32.62
N ILE A 661 -8.64 9.10 -31.45
CA ILE A 661 -8.17 7.73 -31.15
C ILE A 661 -9.35 6.83 -30.76
N PRO A 662 -9.20 5.49 -30.84
CA PRO A 662 -10.27 4.54 -30.51
C PRO A 662 -10.74 4.65 -29.06
N GLU A 663 -9.83 4.95 -28.13
CA GLU A 663 -10.11 4.93 -26.71
C GLU A 663 -10.64 6.28 -26.20
N GLY A 664 -11.85 6.30 -25.62
CA GLY A 664 -12.33 7.48 -24.91
C GLY A 664 -11.54 7.81 -23.64
N GLY A 665 -11.97 8.84 -22.93
CA GLY A 665 -11.26 9.39 -21.78
C GLY A 665 -11.48 8.58 -20.51
N SER A 666 -10.39 8.30 -19.80
CA SER A 666 -10.43 7.84 -18.42
C SER A 666 -9.38 8.50 -17.52
N LYS A 667 -9.48 8.31 -16.21
CA LYS A 667 -8.44 8.70 -15.25
C LYS A 667 -8.48 7.85 -13.99
N GLY A 668 -7.30 7.48 -13.48
CA GLY A 668 -7.13 6.94 -12.14
C GLY A 668 -6.56 7.98 -11.17
N THR A 669 -7.02 8.01 -9.93
CA THR A 669 -6.41 8.79 -8.85
C THR A 669 -6.27 7.93 -7.60
N ILE A 670 -5.11 8.00 -6.95
CA ILE A 670 -4.79 7.30 -5.71
C ILE A 670 -4.43 8.37 -4.67
N LEU A 671 -5.30 8.61 -3.69
CA LEU A 671 -5.02 9.53 -2.60
C LEU A 671 -4.40 8.76 -1.44
N MET A 672 -3.12 9.04 -1.18
CA MET A 672 -2.39 8.45 -0.06
C MET A 672 -2.84 9.05 1.26
N ASP A 673 -3.00 8.20 2.28
CA ASP A 673 -3.32 8.64 3.63
C ASP A 673 -2.15 9.36 4.30
N VAL A 674 -2.45 10.26 5.24
CA VAL A 674 -1.50 11.19 5.86
C VAL A 674 -0.23 10.51 6.43
N ASP A 675 -0.33 9.26 6.87
CA ASP A 675 0.80 8.54 7.48
C ASP A 675 1.58 7.67 6.47
N SER A 676 1.19 7.67 5.20
CA SER A 676 1.74 6.78 4.16
C SER A 676 2.13 7.61 2.93
N GLN A 677 3.11 8.50 3.09
CA GLN A 677 3.45 9.53 2.10
C GLN A 677 4.74 9.23 1.31
N ASN A 678 5.43 8.13 1.57
CA ASN A 678 6.64 7.77 0.84
C ASN A 678 6.28 7.13 -0.51
N LEU A 679 6.79 7.71 -1.59
CA LEU A 679 6.49 7.27 -2.94
C LEU A 679 7.03 5.88 -3.26
N ASN A 680 8.23 5.54 -2.80
CA ASN A 680 8.94 4.32 -3.23
C ASN A 680 8.52 3.08 -2.44
N THR A 681 8.02 3.26 -1.22
CA THR A 681 7.51 2.18 -0.36
C THR A 681 5.98 2.12 -0.40
N SER A 682 5.29 2.91 0.42
CA SER A 682 3.82 2.88 0.54
C SER A 682 3.11 3.32 -0.75
N GLY A 683 3.68 4.24 -1.52
CA GLY A 683 3.16 4.65 -2.83
C GLY A 683 3.23 3.54 -3.89
N ARG A 684 4.36 2.82 -3.97
CA ARG A 684 4.53 1.65 -4.85
C ARG A 684 3.55 0.53 -4.50
N GLU A 685 3.39 0.24 -3.20
CA GLU A 685 2.41 -0.75 -2.72
C GLU A 685 0.97 -0.33 -3.05
N ALA A 686 0.62 0.93 -2.81
CA ALA A 686 -0.69 1.47 -3.15
C ALA A 686 -1.00 1.36 -4.65
N PHE A 687 -0.03 1.67 -5.52
CA PHE A 687 -0.19 1.48 -6.96
C PHE A 687 -0.42 0.01 -7.33
N ASN A 688 0.36 -0.93 -6.78
CA ASN A 688 0.16 -2.36 -7.00
C ASN A 688 -1.23 -2.81 -6.56
N ASN A 689 -1.63 -2.49 -5.32
CA ASN A 689 -2.91 -2.89 -4.76
C ASN A 689 -4.07 -2.29 -5.56
N TYR A 690 -3.92 -1.05 -6.06
CA TYR A 690 -4.88 -0.42 -6.94
C TYR A 690 -5.02 -1.18 -8.27
N VAL A 691 -3.91 -1.54 -8.91
CA VAL A 691 -3.92 -2.31 -10.17
C VAL A 691 -4.48 -3.72 -9.95
N ASP A 692 -4.10 -4.41 -8.87
CA ASP A 692 -4.60 -5.75 -8.54
C ASP A 692 -6.11 -5.75 -8.28
N ALA A 693 -6.64 -4.73 -7.61
CA ALA A 693 -8.08 -4.59 -7.38
C ALA A 693 -8.86 -4.36 -8.68
N LEU A 694 -8.31 -3.57 -9.61
CA LEU A 694 -8.91 -3.43 -10.95
C LEU A 694 -8.77 -4.72 -11.78
N LEU A 695 -7.65 -5.43 -11.67
CA LEU A 695 -7.46 -6.73 -12.33
C LEU A 695 -8.41 -7.80 -11.80
N ASP A 696 -8.77 -7.77 -10.51
CA ASP A 696 -9.81 -8.64 -9.96
C ASP A 696 -11.15 -8.44 -10.70
N CYS A 697 -11.52 -7.18 -10.96
CA CYS A 697 -12.70 -6.84 -11.74
C CYS A 697 -12.58 -7.22 -13.22
N ILE A 698 -11.42 -6.99 -13.85
CA ILE A 698 -11.16 -7.33 -15.27
C ILE A 698 -11.24 -8.84 -15.47
N LEU A 699 -10.60 -9.61 -14.59
CA LEU A 699 -10.51 -11.06 -14.60
C LEU A 699 -11.62 -11.71 -13.75
N SER A 700 -12.83 -11.14 -13.80
CA SER A 700 -13.96 -11.57 -12.95
C SER A 700 -14.24 -13.07 -13.06
N LYS A 701 -14.15 -13.65 -14.26
CA LYS A 701 -14.34 -15.10 -14.49
C LYS A 701 -13.26 -15.93 -13.83
N GLU A 702 -11.99 -15.56 -14.00
CA GLU A 702 -10.83 -16.28 -13.47
C GLU A 702 -10.72 -16.13 -11.94
N THR A 703 -11.17 -15.00 -11.40
CA THR A 703 -11.18 -14.74 -9.96
C THR A 703 -12.42 -15.27 -9.24
N GLY A 704 -13.47 -15.66 -9.98
CA GLY A 704 -14.74 -16.13 -9.43
C GLY A 704 -15.63 -15.03 -8.87
N ILE A 705 -15.41 -13.78 -9.30
CA ILE A 705 -16.22 -12.62 -8.92
C ILE A 705 -17.44 -12.54 -9.83
N TYR A 706 -18.61 -12.31 -9.25
CA TYR A 706 -19.83 -12.06 -10.02
C TYR A 706 -19.82 -10.65 -10.63
N SER A 707 -20.24 -10.56 -11.90
CA SER A 707 -20.34 -9.31 -12.65
C SER A 707 -21.72 -9.18 -13.27
N ASN A 708 -22.40 -8.06 -13.05
CA ASN A 708 -23.66 -7.72 -13.73
C ASN A 708 -23.44 -7.23 -15.18
N LEU A 709 -22.20 -7.24 -15.68
CA LEU A 709 -21.86 -6.73 -17.00
C LEU A 709 -22.05 -7.79 -18.07
N SER A 710 -22.56 -7.37 -19.22
CA SER A 710 -22.73 -8.23 -20.40
C SER A 710 -21.41 -8.52 -21.13
N LYS A 711 -20.42 -7.64 -21.00
CA LYS A 711 -19.11 -7.74 -21.64
C LYS A 711 -17.98 -7.70 -20.59
N PRO A 712 -16.83 -8.36 -20.83
CA PRO A 712 -15.65 -8.23 -20.00
C PRO A 712 -15.13 -6.80 -19.96
N GLU A 713 -14.49 -6.45 -18.85
CA GLU A 713 -13.87 -5.14 -18.67
C GLU A 713 -12.52 -5.06 -19.38
N MET A 714 -12.23 -3.92 -20.00
CA MET A 714 -10.94 -3.64 -20.66
C MET A 714 -10.51 -2.22 -20.31
N LEU A 715 -9.34 -2.10 -19.66
CA LEU A 715 -8.82 -0.82 -19.18
C LEU A 715 -7.41 -0.61 -19.71
N PHE A 716 -7.09 0.64 -20.05
CA PHE A 716 -5.76 1.05 -20.50
C PHE A 716 -5.26 2.23 -19.66
N PHE A 717 -4.09 2.06 -19.05
CA PHE A 717 -3.51 3.01 -18.13
C PHE A 717 -2.32 3.73 -18.77
N GLY A 718 -2.20 5.03 -18.48
CA GLY A 718 -1.00 5.81 -18.78
C GLY A 718 -0.33 6.30 -17.50
N PRO A 719 0.90 6.83 -17.60
CA PRO A 719 1.54 7.52 -16.50
C PRO A 719 0.90 8.90 -16.27
N ASP A 720 0.93 9.37 -15.03
CA ASP A 720 0.68 10.76 -14.63
C ASP A 720 1.63 11.10 -13.46
N GLU A 721 1.36 12.18 -12.73
CA GLU A 721 2.11 12.62 -11.56
C GLU A 721 2.32 11.45 -10.58
N ASN A 722 3.60 11.23 -10.25
CA ASN A 722 4.10 10.19 -9.33
C ASN A 722 3.89 8.72 -9.75
N THR A 723 3.54 8.41 -11.01
CA THR A 723 3.34 7.00 -11.44
C THR A 723 4.16 6.56 -12.65
N ALA A 724 4.92 7.45 -13.28
CA ALA A 724 5.73 7.12 -14.46
C ALA A 724 6.65 5.91 -14.26
N GLY A 725 7.33 5.83 -13.10
CA GLY A 725 8.21 4.70 -12.76
C GLY A 725 7.49 3.36 -12.49
N PHE A 726 6.15 3.36 -12.38
CA PHE A 726 5.37 2.18 -12.02
C PHE A 726 4.65 1.50 -13.20
N MET A 727 4.72 2.06 -14.42
CA MET A 727 4.02 1.47 -15.58
C MET A 727 4.54 0.06 -15.91
N LYS A 728 5.87 -0.14 -15.90
CA LYS A 728 6.50 -1.46 -16.08
C LYS A 728 5.98 -2.47 -15.04
N LEU A 729 5.85 -2.04 -13.79
CA LEU A 729 5.33 -2.85 -12.68
C LEU A 729 3.88 -3.28 -12.93
N GLY A 730 3.00 -2.35 -13.35
CA GLY A 730 1.60 -2.66 -13.67
C GLY A 730 1.44 -3.71 -14.78
N ALA A 731 2.20 -3.58 -15.88
CA ALA A 731 2.18 -4.58 -16.96
C ALA A 731 2.68 -5.96 -16.50
N LEU A 732 3.79 -6.01 -15.77
CA LEU A 732 4.34 -7.27 -15.26
C LEU A 732 3.41 -7.93 -14.24
N ARG A 733 2.67 -7.15 -13.44
CA ARG A 733 1.63 -7.70 -12.57
C ARG A 733 0.48 -8.31 -13.35
N ALA A 734 -0.01 -7.65 -14.38
CA ALA A 734 -1.02 -8.23 -15.26
C ALA A 734 -0.54 -9.53 -15.93
N LYS A 735 0.74 -9.60 -16.32
CA LYS A 735 1.35 -10.83 -16.85
C LYS A 735 1.34 -11.96 -15.82
N ALA A 736 1.75 -11.68 -14.59
CA ALA A 736 1.78 -12.65 -13.50
C ALA A 736 0.37 -13.18 -13.16
N ARG A 737 -0.65 -12.33 -13.32
CA ARG A 737 -2.07 -12.65 -13.11
C ARG A 737 -2.72 -13.36 -14.31
N GLY A 738 -1.98 -13.59 -15.40
CA GLY A 738 -2.47 -14.30 -16.57
C GLY A 738 -3.37 -13.46 -17.49
N TYR A 739 -3.36 -12.13 -17.38
CA TYR A 739 -4.15 -11.27 -18.28
C TYR A 739 -3.60 -11.35 -19.71
N THR A 740 -4.45 -11.73 -20.67
CA THR A 740 -4.07 -11.92 -22.08
C THR A 740 -3.39 -10.68 -22.67
N TYR A 741 -3.96 -9.49 -22.41
CA TYR A 741 -3.50 -8.22 -22.97
C TYR A 741 -2.59 -7.45 -21.98
N TRP A 742 -1.79 -8.15 -21.18
CA TRP A 742 -0.97 -7.54 -20.13
C TRP A 742 0.00 -6.46 -20.61
N LYS A 743 0.49 -6.54 -21.86
CA LYS A 743 1.38 -5.53 -22.43
C LYS A 743 0.66 -4.21 -22.71
N SER A 744 -0.61 -4.24 -23.10
CA SER A 744 -1.37 -3.04 -23.39
C SER A 744 -2.02 -2.41 -22.16
N LEU A 745 -2.14 -3.14 -21.03
CA LEU A 745 -2.74 -2.62 -19.80
C LEU A 745 -2.15 -1.28 -19.36
N THR A 746 -0.84 -1.08 -19.50
CA THR A 746 -0.16 0.19 -19.21
C THR A 746 0.61 0.66 -20.45
N THR A 747 0.80 1.96 -20.62
CA THR A 747 1.47 2.59 -21.78
C THR A 747 2.64 3.47 -21.34
N GLY A 748 3.50 3.88 -22.27
CA GLY A 748 4.68 4.69 -21.96
C GLY A 748 5.76 3.90 -21.21
N LYS A 749 5.84 2.60 -21.49
CA LYS A 749 6.81 1.67 -20.91
C LYS A 749 8.16 1.77 -21.63
N SER A 750 9.18 1.08 -21.11
CA SER A 750 10.45 0.91 -21.80
C SER A 750 10.29 0.09 -23.10
N ASP A 751 11.20 0.30 -24.03
CA ASP A 751 11.33 -0.48 -25.27
C ASP A 751 11.56 -1.97 -25.03
N VAL A 752 12.11 -2.38 -23.87
CA VAL A 752 12.19 -3.80 -23.45
C VAL A 752 10.83 -4.50 -23.40
N LEU A 753 9.74 -3.77 -23.11
CA LEU A 753 8.38 -4.32 -23.15
C LEU A 753 7.62 -3.93 -24.42
N GLY A 754 8.32 -3.32 -25.39
CA GLY A 754 7.77 -2.72 -26.59
C GLY A 754 6.93 -1.47 -26.34
N GLY A 755 7.18 -0.79 -25.23
CA GLY A 755 6.63 0.55 -25.01
C GLY A 755 7.38 1.60 -25.80
N ILE A 756 6.74 2.75 -26.01
CA ILE A 756 7.30 3.86 -26.79
C ILE A 756 7.47 5.08 -25.89
N PRO A 757 8.68 5.33 -25.34
CA PRO A 757 8.90 6.45 -24.42
C PRO A 757 8.65 7.80 -25.11
N HIS A 758 7.65 8.55 -24.63
CA HIS A 758 7.23 9.79 -25.27
C HIS A 758 8.31 10.87 -25.31
N ASP A 759 9.11 10.96 -24.25
CA ASP A 759 10.20 11.94 -24.10
C ASP A 759 11.35 11.67 -25.10
N LYS A 760 11.73 10.39 -25.26
CA LYS A 760 12.81 9.95 -26.17
C LYS A 760 12.54 10.33 -27.63
N TYR A 761 11.27 10.31 -28.04
CA TYR A 761 10.86 10.56 -29.43
C TYR A 761 10.12 11.89 -29.62
N ALA A 762 10.10 12.76 -28.60
CA ALA A 762 9.45 14.06 -28.66
C ALA A 762 7.98 13.98 -29.11
N MET A 763 7.22 12.97 -28.67
CA MET A 763 5.88 12.69 -29.20
C MET A 763 4.94 13.88 -29.02
N THR A 764 4.97 14.52 -27.85
CA THR A 764 4.13 15.70 -27.55
C THR A 764 4.53 16.91 -28.40
N THR A 765 5.83 17.20 -28.53
CA THR A 765 6.30 18.33 -29.34
C THR A 765 6.03 18.13 -30.83
N ASN A 766 6.12 16.90 -31.33
CA ASN A 766 5.75 16.56 -32.71
C ASN A 766 4.25 16.74 -33.00
N SER A 767 3.41 16.86 -31.97
CA SER A 767 2.01 17.26 -32.10
C SER A 767 1.85 18.78 -32.06
N ILE A 768 2.62 19.49 -31.23
CA ILE A 768 2.52 20.94 -31.05
C ILE A 768 3.05 21.70 -32.27
N HIS A 769 4.24 21.31 -32.74
CA HIS A 769 4.95 22.05 -33.79
C HIS A 769 4.17 22.15 -35.12
N PRO A 770 3.43 21.11 -35.59
CA PRO A 770 2.52 21.24 -36.72
C PRO A 770 1.50 22.39 -36.58
N TYR A 771 0.93 22.62 -35.40
CA TYR A 771 0.03 23.76 -35.17
C TYR A 771 0.74 25.11 -35.36
N VAL A 772 2.01 25.20 -34.93
CA VAL A 772 2.84 26.38 -35.18
C VAL A 772 3.04 26.56 -36.67
N THR A 773 3.54 25.54 -37.37
CA THR A 773 3.85 25.65 -38.80
C THR A 773 2.62 25.97 -39.66
N GLU A 774 1.47 25.35 -39.37
CA GLU A 774 0.23 25.60 -40.11
C GLU A 774 -0.33 26.99 -39.80
N LEU A 775 -0.25 27.45 -38.54
CA LEU A 775 -0.62 28.83 -38.18
C LEU A 775 0.23 29.85 -38.95
N LEU A 776 1.55 29.64 -38.99
CA LEU A 776 2.46 30.53 -39.70
C LEU A 776 2.21 30.51 -41.22
N GLU A 777 1.92 29.33 -41.79
CA GLU A 777 1.58 29.18 -43.20
C GLU A 777 0.29 29.94 -43.56
N LYS A 778 -0.79 29.81 -42.76
CA LYS A 778 -2.03 30.57 -42.98
C LYS A 778 -1.84 32.09 -42.89
N LEU A 779 -0.86 32.53 -42.10
CA LEU A 779 -0.52 33.94 -41.91
C LEU A 779 0.56 34.46 -42.88
N GLY A 780 1.17 33.59 -43.68
CA GLY A 780 2.27 33.95 -44.59
C GLY A 780 3.56 34.37 -43.87
N LEU A 781 3.82 33.82 -42.69
CA LEU A 781 4.98 34.14 -41.85
C LEU A 781 6.04 33.04 -41.92
N GLU A 782 7.31 33.44 -41.76
CA GLU A 782 8.44 32.53 -41.72
C GLU A 782 8.91 32.34 -40.27
N GLU A 783 8.95 31.10 -39.80
CA GLU A 783 9.30 30.77 -38.41
C GLU A 783 10.66 31.33 -37.99
N SER A 784 11.66 31.26 -38.88
CA SER A 784 13.05 31.71 -38.65
C SER A 784 13.18 33.20 -38.31
N LYS A 785 12.16 34.00 -38.64
CA LYS A 785 12.13 35.44 -38.42
C LYS A 785 11.40 35.85 -37.15
N LEU A 786 10.70 34.93 -36.49
CA LEU A 786 9.92 35.23 -35.30
C LEU A 786 10.76 35.16 -34.04
N THR A 787 10.48 36.04 -33.09
CA THR A 787 11.00 35.91 -31.74
C THR A 787 10.10 34.99 -30.91
N LYS A 788 10.70 34.17 -30.04
CA LYS A 788 9.99 33.25 -29.16
C LYS A 788 10.41 33.40 -27.71
N VAL A 789 9.45 33.29 -26.81
CA VAL A 789 9.67 33.10 -25.37
C VAL A 789 9.16 31.71 -24.96
N MET A 790 9.89 31.05 -24.08
CA MET A 790 9.51 29.76 -23.52
C MET A 790 9.43 29.83 -22.00
N SER A 791 8.34 29.29 -21.44
CA SER A 791 8.28 28.88 -20.03
C SER A 791 8.53 27.38 -19.95
N GLY A 792 9.33 26.92 -18.99
CA GLY A 792 9.88 25.57 -18.99
C GLY A 792 11.14 25.46 -19.86
N GLY A 793 12.19 24.89 -19.29
CA GLY A 793 13.54 25.01 -19.81
C GLY A 793 14.03 23.80 -20.61
N PRO A 794 15.31 23.83 -21.01
CA PRO A 794 15.97 22.71 -21.70
C PRO A 794 16.11 21.44 -20.84
N ASP A 795 15.79 21.49 -19.55
CA ASP A 795 15.65 20.32 -18.68
C ASP A 795 14.35 19.53 -18.90
N GLY A 796 13.28 20.20 -19.32
CA GLY A 796 11.98 19.58 -19.52
C GLY A 796 11.85 18.82 -20.85
N ASP A 797 10.96 17.82 -20.89
CA ASP A 797 10.58 17.07 -22.11
C ASP A 797 10.13 18.02 -23.22
N LEU A 798 9.08 18.80 -22.99
CA LEU A 798 8.58 19.74 -24.00
C LEU A 798 9.63 20.79 -24.38
N GLY A 799 10.32 21.38 -23.41
CA GLY A 799 11.26 22.48 -23.64
C GLY A 799 12.49 22.06 -24.44
N SER A 800 13.14 20.95 -24.07
CA SER A 800 14.28 20.41 -24.82
C SER A 800 13.91 20.03 -26.25
N ASN A 801 12.80 19.32 -26.43
CA ASN A 801 12.33 18.86 -27.73
C ASN A 801 11.88 20.01 -28.63
N GLU A 802 11.28 21.05 -28.05
CA GLU A 802 10.93 22.28 -28.77
C GLU A 802 12.19 23.02 -29.25
N ILE A 803 13.27 23.05 -28.46
CA ILE A 803 14.56 23.62 -28.87
C ILE A 803 15.16 22.87 -30.08
N PHE A 804 14.97 21.55 -30.16
CA PHE A 804 15.48 20.72 -31.25
C PHE A 804 14.71 20.89 -32.56
N ILE A 805 13.39 21.04 -32.49
CA ILE A 805 12.51 21.02 -33.67
C ILE A 805 12.33 22.44 -34.24
N SER A 806 12.30 23.46 -33.39
CA SER A 806 11.95 24.82 -33.79
C SER A 806 13.08 25.56 -34.50
N LYS A 807 12.71 26.49 -35.39
CA LYS A 807 13.63 27.32 -36.17
C LYS A 807 13.60 28.80 -35.78
N ASP A 808 12.75 29.19 -34.83
CA ASP A 808 12.58 30.56 -34.34
C ASP A 808 13.84 31.17 -33.72
N LYS A 809 13.75 32.45 -33.35
CA LYS A 809 14.73 33.14 -32.53
C LYS A 809 14.26 33.15 -31.07
N THR A 810 14.69 32.17 -30.28
CA THR A 810 14.35 32.10 -28.85
C THR A 810 15.11 33.19 -28.08
N ILE A 811 14.42 34.19 -27.58
CA ILE A 811 15.02 35.36 -26.90
C ILE A 811 14.97 35.24 -25.39
N ALA A 812 14.08 34.41 -24.83
CA ALA A 812 14.00 34.22 -23.39
C ALA A 812 13.55 32.81 -23.01
N ILE A 813 14.12 32.29 -21.93
CA ILE A 813 13.70 31.05 -21.28
C ILE A 813 13.58 31.33 -19.78
N CYS A 814 12.43 30.95 -19.20
CA CYS A 814 12.19 30.95 -17.76
C CYS A 814 11.82 29.54 -17.29
N ASP A 815 12.62 28.98 -16.39
CA ASP A 815 12.40 27.64 -15.84
C ASP A 815 12.62 27.58 -14.33
N GLY A 816 12.58 26.39 -13.74
CA GLY A 816 12.74 26.21 -12.29
C GLY A 816 14.07 26.73 -11.73
N THR A 817 15.11 26.77 -12.55
CA THR A 817 16.50 27.10 -12.20
C THR A 817 16.85 28.57 -12.40
N GLY A 818 16.14 29.30 -13.25
CA GLY A 818 16.43 30.70 -13.50
C GLY A 818 15.75 31.30 -14.73
N VAL A 819 16.29 32.43 -15.17
CA VAL A 819 15.84 33.20 -16.33
C VAL A 819 17.06 33.60 -17.17
N ALA A 820 17.01 33.31 -18.47
CA ALA A 820 17.92 33.89 -19.45
C ALA A 820 17.14 34.73 -20.45
N TYR A 821 17.69 35.90 -20.79
CA TYR A 821 17.13 36.82 -21.77
C TYR A 821 18.24 37.39 -22.64
N ASP A 822 18.03 37.38 -23.95
CA ASP A 822 18.89 38.02 -24.93
C ASP A 822 18.04 38.54 -26.11
N PRO A 823 17.95 39.87 -26.33
CA PRO A 823 17.18 40.43 -27.43
C PRO A 823 17.73 40.05 -28.82
N GLN A 824 19.03 39.72 -28.89
CA GLN A 824 19.66 39.19 -30.10
C GLN A 824 19.47 37.67 -30.26
N GLY A 825 18.72 37.04 -29.37
CA GLY A 825 18.43 35.61 -29.38
C GLY A 825 19.50 34.84 -28.62
N LEU A 826 19.06 33.93 -27.75
CA LEU A 826 19.95 33.03 -27.04
C LEU A 826 20.68 32.12 -28.03
N ASN A 827 21.96 31.86 -27.78
CA ASN A 827 22.79 31.04 -28.65
C ASN A 827 22.19 29.63 -28.85
N ARG A 828 21.83 29.29 -30.09
CA ARG A 828 21.13 28.03 -30.39
C ARG A 828 21.97 26.79 -30.11
N GLU A 829 23.26 26.80 -30.43
CA GLU A 829 24.15 25.65 -30.15
C GLU A 829 24.26 25.38 -28.65
N GLU A 830 24.33 26.44 -27.84
CA GLU A 830 24.36 26.33 -26.39
C GLU A 830 23.03 25.82 -25.84
N LEU A 831 21.89 26.32 -26.32
CA LEU A 831 20.59 25.76 -25.96
C LEU A 831 20.46 24.28 -26.32
N THR A 832 20.94 23.88 -27.50
CA THR A 832 20.98 22.49 -27.94
C THR A 832 21.86 21.65 -27.02
N ARG A 833 23.00 22.17 -26.55
CA ARG A 833 23.85 21.48 -25.55
C ARG A 833 23.10 21.27 -24.23
N LEU A 834 22.43 22.29 -23.70
CA LEU A 834 21.64 22.18 -22.47
C LEU A 834 20.51 21.15 -22.62
N ALA A 835 19.82 21.17 -23.77
CA ALA A 835 18.73 20.26 -24.07
C ALA A 835 19.19 18.78 -24.15
N HIS A 836 20.37 18.50 -24.71
CA HIS A 836 20.96 17.16 -24.70
C HIS A 836 21.36 16.72 -23.29
N LEU A 837 21.86 17.65 -22.47
CA LEU A 837 22.27 17.38 -21.08
C LEU A 837 21.10 17.32 -20.10
N ARG A 838 19.90 17.75 -20.51
CA ARG A 838 18.70 17.86 -19.66
C ARG A 838 18.94 18.66 -18.38
N VAL A 839 19.54 19.83 -18.55
CA VAL A 839 19.82 20.77 -17.45
C VAL A 839 19.13 22.11 -17.69
N GLY A 840 18.69 22.76 -16.62
CA GLY A 840 17.96 24.03 -16.71
C GLY A 840 18.84 25.20 -17.14
N VAL A 841 18.20 26.31 -17.50
CA VAL A 841 18.78 27.51 -18.09
C VAL A 841 19.86 28.16 -17.21
N ALA A 842 19.88 27.90 -15.91
CA ALA A 842 20.97 28.34 -15.03
C ALA A 842 22.37 27.86 -15.48
N ASN A 843 22.43 26.79 -16.28
CA ASN A 843 23.66 26.23 -16.84
C ASN A 843 24.07 26.85 -18.18
N PHE A 844 23.33 27.86 -18.67
CA PHE A 844 23.67 28.60 -19.89
C PHE A 844 24.98 29.37 -19.70
N SER A 845 25.92 29.21 -20.63
CA SER A 845 27.18 29.94 -20.58
C SER A 845 26.99 31.45 -20.76
N ARG A 846 27.38 32.24 -19.75
CA ARG A 846 27.31 33.71 -19.82
C ARG A 846 28.11 34.30 -20.98
N ASP A 847 29.20 33.64 -21.40
CA ASP A 847 30.03 34.05 -22.54
C ASP A 847 29.32 33.88 -23.90
N LYS A 848 28.19 33.18 -23.92
CA LYS A 848 27.35 32.96 -25.10
C LYS A 848 26.17 33.93 -25.19
N LEU A 849 25.98 34.80 -24.20
CA LEU A 849 25.09 35.95 -24.33
C LEU A 849 25.71 36.95 -25.32
N SER A 850 24.87 37.63 -26.09
CA SER A 850 25.31 38.70 -26.97
C SER A 850 25.89 39.87 -26.18
N SER A 851 26.62 40.74 -26.86
CA SER A 851 27.15 41.98 -26.27
C SER A 851 26.06 43.05 -26.06
N ASP A 852 24.79 42.71 -26.22
CA ASP A 852 23.68 43.64 -25.99
C ASP A 852 23.59 43.98 -24.49
N PRO A 853 23.56 45.27 -24.11
CA PRO A 853 23.51 45.66 -22.70
C PRO A 853 22.25 45.20 -21.97
N LYS A 854 21.20 44.78 -22.69
CA LYS A 854 19.98 44.22 -22.11
C LYS A 854 20.02 42.70 -21.92
N ALA A 855 21.04 42.00 -22.41
CA ALA A 855 21.15 40.55 -22.24
C ALA A 855 21.56 40.18 -20.81
N PHE A 856 20.93 39.17 -20.21
CA PHE A 856 21.24 38.72 -18.85
C PHE A 856 20.92 37.24 -18.61
N LEU A 857 21.58 36.67 -17.60
CA LEU A 857 21.28 35.38 -17.01
C LEU A 857 21.19 35.55 -15.48
N VAL A 858 20.04 35.21 -14.91
CA VAL A 858 19.79 35.21 -13.46
C VAL A 858 19.40 33.80 -13.03
N THR A 859 20.11 33.27 -12.05
CA THR A 859 19.87 31.95 -11.44
C THR A 859 19.11 32.12 -10.14
N ILE A 860 18.40 31.09 -9.67
CA ILE A 860 17.69 31.13 -8.39
C ILE A 860 18.61 31.33 -7.17
N ASP A 861 19.90 31.02 -7.31
CA ASP A 861 20.90 31.16 -6.25
C ASP A 861 21.46 32.59 -6.15
N ASP A 862 21.21 33.43 -7.16
CA ASP A 862 21.65 34.82 -7.16
C ASP A 862 20.91 35.63 -6.10
N LYS A 863 21.64 36.55 -5.45
CA LYS A 863 21.13 37.48 -4.43
C LYS A 863 21.45 38.89 -4.85
N ASP A 864 20.61 39.84 -4.44
CA ASP A 864 20.80 41.27 -4.70
C ASP A 864 20.93 41.56 -6.21
N VAL A 865 19.90 41.14 -6.96
CA VAL A 865 19.92 41.16 -8.43
C VAL A 865 19.39 42.50 -8.93
N THR A 866 20.20 43.19 -9.73
CA THR A 866 19.78 44.38 -10.49
C THR A 866 19.73 44.03 -11.98
N LEU A 867 18.57 44.17 -12.60
CA LEU A 867 18.37 43.94 -14.04
C LEU A 867 18.85 45.14 -14.88
N PRO A 868 19.08 44.97 -16.20
CA PRO A 868 19.57 46.05 -17.06
C PRO A 868 18.67 47.30 -17.15
N ASN A 869 17.37 47.18 -16.86
CA ASN A 869 16.44 48.31 -16.79
C ASN A 869 16.51 49.09 -15.46
N GLY A 870 17.32 48.62 -14.50
CA GLY A 870 17.47 49.22 -13.17
C GLY A 870 16.56 48.62 -12.10
N ASP A 871 15.69 47.66 -12.44
CA ASP A 871 14.84 46.98 -11.46
C ASP A 871 15.68 46.12 -10.50
N HIS A 872 15.38 46.23 -9.21
CA HIS A 872 16.13 45.56 -8.15
C HIS A 872 15.26 44.51 -7.44
N PHE A 873 15.82 43.30 -7.29
CA PHE A 873 15.20 42.17 -6.60
C PHE A 873 16.13 41.60 -5.52
N LYS A 874 15.57 41.07 -4.43
CA LYS A 874 16.38 40.53 -3.33
C LYS A 874 17.02 39.20 -3.69
N THR A 875 16.34 38.41 -4.51
CA THR A 875 16.77 37.06 -4.90
C THR A 875 16.42 36.77 -6.36
N GLY A 876 17.18 35.89 -7.00
CA GLY A 876 16.85 35.40 -8.34
C GLY A 876 15.52 34.63 -8.40
N ILE A 877 15.08 34.05 -7.27
CA ILE A 877 13.73 33.47 -7.13
C ILE A 877 12.64 34.53 -7.37
N GLU A 878 12.81 35.73 -6.82
CA GLU A 878 11.87 36.83 -7.05
C GLU A 878 11.86 37.25 -8.53
N VAL A 879 13.04 37.35 -9.17
CA VAL A 879 13.15 37.65 -10.61
C VAL A 879 12.39 36.61 -11.42
N ARG A 880 12.67 35.32 -11.22
CA ARG A 880 12.00 34.21 -11.93
C ARG A 880 10.48 34.26 -11.77
N ASN A 881 10.00 34.49 -10.55
CA ASN A 881 8.56 34.50 -10.28
C ASN A 881 7.83 35.71 -10.89
N HIS A 882 8.48 36.88 -10.93
CA HIS A 882 7.91 38.10 -11.52
C HIS A 882 8.19 38.21 -13.02
N PHE A 883 9.07 37.38 -13.59
CA PHE A 883 9.46 37.46 -14.99
C PHE A 883 8.29 37.52 -15.98
N PRO A 884 7.19 36.75 -15.83
CA PRO A 884 6.02 36.87 -16.72
C PRO A 884 5.35 38.25 -16.73
N GLU A 885 5.50 39.03 -15.65
CA GLU A 885 4.95 40.38 -15.54
C GLU A 885 5.87 41.45 -16.17
N MET A 886 7.17 41.14 -16.35
CA MET A 886 8.18 42.06 -16.85
C MET A 886 8.07 42.34 -18.36
N GLU A 887 8.71 43.42 -18.82
CA GLU A 887 8.78 43.78 -20.26
C GLU A 887 9.55 42.75 -21.10
N TYR A 888 10.52 42.06 -20.49
CA TYR A 888 11.37 41.05 -21.14
C TYR A 888 10.59 39.80 -21.57
N PHE A 889 9.41 39.56 -20.98
CA PHE A 889 8.53 38.45 -21.32
C PHE A 889 7.58 38.85 -22.46
N SER A 890 8.14 39.20 -23.62
CA SER A 890 7.38 39.67 -24.79
C SER A 890 8.07 39.23 -26.08
N ALA A 891 7.32 38.66 -27.02
CA ALA A 891 7.81 38.15 -28.30
C ALA A 891 6.67 37.95 -29.32
N ASP A 892 6.98 37.57 -30.55
CA ASP A 892 5.93 37.25 -31.54
C ASP A 892 5.14 35.99 -31.15
N LEU A 893 5.88 34.95 -30.73
CA LEU A 893 5.37 33.61 -30.42
C LEU A 893 5.62 33.24 -28.96
N PHE A 894 4.60 32.69 -28.31
CA PHE A 894 4.73 32.09 -26.99
C PHE A 894 4.27 30.62 -27.00
N ILE A 895 5.18 29.75 -26.58
CA ILE A 895 4.89 28.31 -26.41
C ILE A 895 5.20 27.95 -24.96
N PRO A 896 4.18 27.88 -24.08
CA PRO A 896 4.39 27.43 -22.72
C PRO A 896 4.74 25.94 -22.73
N CYS A 897 5.97 25.61 -22.38
CA CYS A 897 6.50 24.23 -22.29
C CYS A 897 6.55 23.73 -20.83
N GLY A 898 6.23 24.59 -19.87
CA GLY A 898 6.19 24.30 -18.44
C GLY A 898 5.47 25.39 -17.67
N GLY A 899 4.90 25.05 -16.52
CA GLY A 899 4.09 25.93 -15.69
C GLY A 899 3.09 25.14 -14.84
N ARG A 900 2.43 25.80 -13.89
CA ARG A 900 1.34 25.20 -13.10
C ARG A 900 -0.01 25.38 -13.83
N PRO A 901 -0.99 24.49 -13.62
CA PRO A 901 -2.35 24.73 -14.12
C PRO A 901 -2.88 26.10 -13.68
N GLY A 902 -3.43 26.88 -14.61
CA GLY A 902 -3.94 28.23 -14.38
C GLY A 902 -2.86 29.27 -14.07
N THR A 903 -1.61 29.06 -14.55
CA THR A 903 -0.53 30.06 -14.43
C THR A 903 -0.98 31.42 -14.95
N ILE A 904 -1.69 31.42 -16.08
CA ILE A 904 -2.40 32.60 -16.58
C ILE A 904 -3.91 32.37 -16.46
N ASN A 905 -4.56 33.24 -15.71
CA ASN A 905 -5.99 33.20 -15.42
C ASN A 905 -6.58 34.61 -15.55
N ILE A 906 -7.92 34.69 -15.49
CA ILE A 906 -8.62 35.97 -15.70
C ILE A 906 -8.20 37.07 -14.71
N GLY A 907 -7.72 36.70 -13.51
CA GLY A 907 -7.27 37.65 -12.49
C GLY A 907 -5.87 38.23 -12.72
N ASN A 908 -5.04 37.63 -13.58
CA ASN A 908 -3.68 38.09 -13.85
C ASN A 908 -3.35 38.28 -15.34
N VAL A 909 -4.27 37.97 -16.26
CA VAL A 909 -4.04 38.05 -17.72
C VAL A 909 -3.60 39.44 -18.15
N ASP A 910 -4.18 40.51 -17.59
CA ASP A 910 -3.81 41.89 -17.93
C ASP A 910 -2.36 42.24 -17.56
N LYS A 911 -1.87 41.71 -16.43
CA LYS A 911 -0.49 41.98 -15.96
C LYS A 911 0.55 41.16 -16.69
N THR A 912 0.17 39.96 -17.14
CA THR A 912 1.09 38.97 -17.70
C THR A 912 1.15 39.00 -19.22
N MET A 913 0.06 39.36 -19.90
CA MET A 913 -0.05 39.28 -21.36
C MET A 913 -0.12 40.64 -22.06
N PHE A 914 -0.26 41.74 -21.31
CA PHE A 914 -0.26 43.09 -21.86
C PHE A 914 0.88 43.90 -21.25
N ASN A 915 1.47 44.79 -22.05
CA ASN A 915 2.43 45.74 -21.54
C ASN A 915 1.70 46.73 -20.60
N PRO A 916 2.18 46.92 -19.37
CA PRO A 916 1.50 47.75 -18.38
C PRO A 916 1.35 49.21 -18.83
N GLU A 917 2.33 49.73 -19.57
CA GLU A 917 2.39 51.12 -20.06
C GLU A 917 1.67 51.29 -21.40
N THR A 918 1.99 50.48 -22.41
CA THR A 918 1.44 50.65 -23.76
C THR A 918 0.06 50.02 -23.94
N LYS A 919 -0.34 49.12 -23.04
CA LYS A 919 -1.52 48.25 -23.17
C LYS A 919 -1.53 47.37 -24.43
N GLU A 920 -0.39 47.27 -25.12
CA GLU A 920 -0.25 46.37 -26.26
C GLU A 920 -0.04 44.93 -25.79
N LEU A 921 -0.45 43.98 -26.63
CA LEU A 921 -0.23 42.56 -26.38
C LEU A 921 1.26 42.22 -26.42
N LYS A 922 1.74 41.48 -25.42
CA LYS A 922 3.10 40.94 -25.36
C LYS A 922 3.35 39.81 -26.35
N PHE A 923 2.28 39.14 -26.80
CA PHE A 923 2.34 38.02 -27.74
C PHE A 923 1.19 38.07 -28.74
N LYS A 924 1.49 37.83 -30.02
CA LYS A 924 0.48 37.74 -31.09
C LYS A 924 0.01 36.32 -31.31
N TYR A 925 0.90 35.35 -31.11
CA TYR A 925 0.67 33.93 -31.38
C TYR A 925 0.96 33.11 -30.13
N VAL A 926 0.00 32.27 -29.73
CA VAL A 926 0.13 31.38 -28.57
C VAL A 926 -0.29 29.97 -28.97
N VAL A 927 0.62 29.02 -28.83
CA VAL A 927 0.34 27.59 -29.04
C VAL A 927 0.69 26.87 -27.74
N GLU A 928 -0.32 26.40 -27.00
CA GLU A 928 -0.09 25.82 -25.68
C GLU A 928 0.61 24.45 -25.78
N GLY A 929 1.75 24.28 -25.12
CA GLY A 929 2.37 22.95 -24.95
C GLY A 929 1.98 22.29 -23.63
N ALA A 930 2.07 23.05 -22.54
CA ALA A 930 1.76 22.61 -21.19
C ALA A 930 0.25 22.47 -20.96
N ASN A 931 -0.16 21.42 -20.24
CA ASN A 931 -1.55 21.21 -19.86
C ASN A 931 -2.05 22.33 -18.94
N LEU A 932 -3.21 22.89 -19.30
CA LEU A 932 -3.99 23.87 -18.54
C LEU A 932 -3.21 25.13 -18.16
N TYR A 933 -2.23 25.57 -18.96
CA TYR A 933 -1.44 26.77 -18.64
C TYR A 933 -2.31 28.02 -18.55
N PHE A 934 -3.24 28.19 -19.50
CA PHE A 934 -4.28 29.22 -19.48
C PHE A 934 -5.62 28.67 -18.93
N THR A 935 -6.41 29.51 -18.24
CA THR A 935 -7.84 29.20 -18.00
C THR A 935 -8.67 29.51 -19.26
N ASP A 936 -9.82 28.85 -19.45
CA ASP A 936 -10.66 29.07 -20.64
C ASP A 936 -11.11 30.53 -20.78
N ASP A 937 -11.37 31.23 -19.68
CA ASP A 937 -11.76 32.64 -19.72
C ASP A 937 -10.59 33.56 -20.10
N ALA A 938 -9.38 33.24 -19.63
CA ALA A 938 -8.17 33.95 -20.08
C ALA A 938 -7.94 33.74 -21.58
N ARG A 939 -8.15 32.51 -22.11
CA ARG A 939 -8.07 32.25 -23.55
C ARG A 939 -9.05 33.10 -24.34
N ARG A 940 -10.33 33.11 -23.93
CA ARG A 940 -11.39 33.89 -24.60
C ARG A 940 -11.08 35.39 -24.58
N TYR A 941 -10.57 35.89 -23.45
CA TYR A 941 -10.17 37.29 -23.31
C TYR A 941 -9.01 37.64 -24.26
N LEU A 942 -7.99 36.79 -24.36
CA LEU A 942 -6.85 36.99 -25.25
C LEU A 942 -7.23 36.90 -26.73
N GLU A 943 -8.10 35.95 -27.10
CA GLU A 943 -8.62 35.86 -28.46
C GLU A 943 -9.43 37.12 -28.85
N ASP A 944 -10.21 37.67 -27.93
CA ASP A 944 -10.95 38.93 -28.15
C ASP A 944 -10.02 40.13 -28.31
N ALA A 945 -8.86 40.11 -27.64
CA ALA A 945 -7.81 41.10 -27.81
C ALA A 945 -7.02 40.93 -29.13
N GLY A 946 -7.24 39.85 -29.87
CA GLY A 946 -6.63 39.60 -31.19
C GLY A 946 -5.51 38.55 -31.21
N VAL A 947 -5.21 37.89 -30.09
CA VAL A 947 -4.21 36.82 -30.03
C VAL A 947 -4.70 35.60 -30.82
N GLN A 948 -3.86 35.03 -31.69
CA GLN A 948 -4.13 33.72 -32.28
C GLN A 948 -3.71 32.65 -31.28
N LEU A 949 -4.67 32.15 -30.50
CA LEU A 949 -4.44 31.17 -29.45
C LEU A 949 -4.97 29.78 -29.83
N LEU A 950 -4.15 28.76 -29.65
CA LEU A 950 -4.50 27.36 -29.84
C LEU A 950 -4.39 26.58 -28.52
N LYS A 951 -5.49 25.91 -28.18
CA LYS A 951 -5.70 25.28 -26.87
C LYS A 951 -4.91 23.97 -26.72
N ASP A 952 -4.37 23.77 -25.52
CA ASP A 952 -3.61 22.59 -25.08
C ASP A 952 -4.28 21.24 -25.41
N ALA A 953 -5.59 21.14 -25.17
CA ALA A 953 -6.38 19.92 -25.42
C ALA A 953 -6.36 19.43 -26.87
N SER A 954 -5.94 20.29 -27.82
CA SER A 954 -5.69 19.95 -29.22
C SER A 954 -4.20 19.78 -29.51
N THR A 955 -3.39 20.73 -29.08
CA THR A 955 -1.99 20.85 -29.50
C THR A 955 -1.08 19.77 -28.91
N ASN A 956 -1.31 19.29 -27.69
CA ASN A 956 -0.40 18.39 -26.97
C ASN A 956 -0.83 16.91 -26.98
N LYS A 957 -1.45 16.45 -28.08
CA LYS A 957 -2.06 15.11 -28.23
C LYS A 957 -1.10 13.99 -28.61
N GLY A 958 0.11 14.28 -29.06
CA GLY A 958 1.02 13.26 -29.60
C GLY A 958 1.34 12.10 -28.67
N GLY A 959 1.52 12.34 -27.36
CA GLY A 959 1.71 11.25 -26.39
C GLY A 959 0.48 10.34 -26.22
N VAL A 960 -0.73 10.86 -26.45
CA VAL A 960 -1.97 10.06 -26.41
C VAL A 960 -2.07 9.18 -27.65
N THR A 961 -1.83 9.75 -28.84
CA THR A 961 -1.80 9.00 -30.12
C THR A 961 -0.74 7.90 -30.09
N SER A 962 0.48 8.21 -29.65
CA SER A 962 1.56 7.22 -29.52
C SER A 962 1.17 6.06 -28.60
N SER A 963 0.53 6.35 -27.47
CA SER A 963 0.08 5.32 -26.54
C SER A 963 -1.05 4.45 -27.11
N SER A 964 -1.98 5.02 -27.89
CA SER A 964 -3.05 4.26 -28.54
C SER A 964 -2.49 3.29 -29.59
N MET A 965 -1.49 3.73 -30.35
CA MET A 965 -0.79 2.88 -31.32
C MET A 965 0.05 1.80 -30.62
N GLU A 966 0.70 2.12 -29.48
CA GLU A 966 1.35 1.13 -28.60
C GLU A 966 0.36 0.06 -28.11
N VAL A 967 -0.84 0.46 -27.66
CA VAL A 967 -1.91 -0.46 -27.26
C VAL A 967 -2.31 -1.35 -28.44
N PHE A 968 -2.59 -0.74 -29.58
CA PHE A 968 -3.08 -1.47 -30.76
C PHE A 968 -2.07 -2.51 -31.25
N ALA A 969 -0.78 -2.17 -31.35
CA ALA A 969 0.27 -3.12 -31.72
C ALA A 969 0.35 -4.32 -30.76
N ALA A 970 0.20 -4.06 -29.46
CA ALA A 970 0.16 -5.10 -28.43
C ALA A 970 -1.09 -5.98 -28.46
N LEU A 971 -2.20 -5.50 -29.02
CA LEU A 971 -3.44 -6.27 -29.21
C LEU A 971 -3.40 -7.10 -30.51
N CYS A 972 -2.94 -6.54 -31.62
CA CYS A 972 -3.10 -7.16 -32.94
C CYS A 972 -1.99 -8.15 -33.31
N MET A 973 -0.77 -7.98 -32.76
CA MET A 973 0.37 -8.84 -33.09
C MET A 973 0.37 -10.12 -32.25
N ASP A 974 0.81 -11.23 -32.86
CA ASP A 974 1.12 -12.44 -32.11
C ASP A 974 2.21 -12.15 -31.07
N LYS A 975 2.11 -12.76 -29.90
CA LYS A 975 3.04 -12.54 -28.78
C LYS A 975 4.52 -12.70 -29.18
N ALA A 976 4.83 -13.75 -29.96
CA ALA A 976 6.20 -14.04 -30.40
C ALA A 976 6.73 -12.97 -31.37
N ASP A 977 5.87 -12.48 -32.28
CA ASP A 977 6.24 -11.43 -33.23
C ASP A 977 6.40 -10.10 -32.51
N HIS A 978 5.50 -9.76 -31.59
CA HIS A 978 5.65 -8.55 -30.78
C HIS A 978 6.95 -8.57 -29.97
N ASP A 979 7.28 -9.69 -29.31
CA ASP A 979 8.55 -9.84 -28.57
C ASP A 979 9.78 -9.69 -29.49
N LYS A 980 9.68 -10.15 -30.74
CA LYS A 980 10.80 -10.13 -31.69
C LYS A 980 11.01 -8.76 -32.35
N PHE A 981 9.92 -8.10 -32.74
CA PHE A 981 9.96 -6.92 -33.62
C PHE A 981 9.76 -5.60 -32.90
N LEU A 982 9.08 -5.61 -31.74
CA LEU A 982 8.80 -4.40 -30.97
C LEU A 982 9.53 -4.35 -29.62
N CYS A 983 10.13 -5.44 -29.14
CA CYS A 983 10.85 -5.42 -27.86
C CYS A 983 12.36 -5.40 -28.03
N ALA A 984 13.04 -4.55 -27.24
CA ALA A 984 14.49 -4.62 -27.06
C ALA A 984 14.88 -5.85 -26.21
N ARG A 985 16.11 -6.36 -26.39
CA ARG A 985 16.60 -7.54 -25.64
C ARG A 985 16.82 -7.25 -24.16
N ASP A 986 17.37 -6.08 -23.87
CA ASP A 986 17.65 -5.56 -22.53
C ASP A 986 17.70 -4.02 -22.59
N GLU A 987 17.85 -3.38 -21.44
CA GLU A 987 17.84 -1.91 -21.30
C GLU A 987 19.04 -1.20 -21.96
N THR A 988 20.07 -1.95 -22.36
CA THR A 988 21.28 -1.43 -23.01
C THR A 988 21.30 -1.65 -24.52
N SER A 989 20.41 -2.50 -25.03
CA SER A 989 20.33 -2.90 -26.43
C SER A 989 19.55 -1.89 -27.27
N THR A 990 19.99 -1.66 -28.50
CA THR A 990 19.20 -0.89 -29.48
C THR A 990 17.93 -1.67 -29.88
N PRO A 991 16.77 -1.01 -30.01
CA PRO A 991 15.54 -1.65 -30.49
C PRO A 991 15.70 -2.24 -31.90
N PRO A 992 14.83 -3.20 -32.30
CA PRO A 992 14.82 -3.72 -33.67
C PRO A 992 14.51 -2.64 -34.71
N GLU A 993 14.98 -2.82 -35.95
CA GLU A 993 14.69 -1.88 -37.06
C GLU A 993 13.19 -1.68 -37.29
N PHE A 994 12.40 -2.76 -37.16
CA PHE A 994 10.94 -2.71 -37.25
C PHE A 994 10.33 -1.73 -36.24
N TYR A 995 10.85 -1.71 -35.01
CA TYR A 995 10.41 -0.78 -33.97
C TYR A 995 10.71 0.66 -34.36
N GLU A 996 11.90 0.95 -34.90
CA GLU A 996 12.25 2.31 -35.34
C GLU A 996 11.36 2.78 -36.50
N GLN A 997 11.10 1.91 -37.48
CA GLN A 997 10.18 2.20 -38.58
C GLN A 997 8.75 2.46 -38.07
N TYR A 998 8.29 1.65 -37.10
CA TYR A 998 6.97 1.83 -36.49
C TYR A 998 6.86 3.17 -35.75
N VAL A 999 7.89 3.57 -35.01
CA VAL A 999 7.95 4.89 -34.37
C VAL A 999 7.86 6.03 -35.39
N GLN A 1000 8.46 5.90 -36.58
CA GLN A 1000 8.32 6.90 -37.64
C GLN A 1000 6.89 6.97 -38.20
N GLU A 1001 6.20 5.83 -38.36
CA GLU A 1001 4.78 5.82 -38.74
C GLU A 1001 3.90 6.50 -37.68
N ILE A 1002 4.18 6.27 -36.39
CA ILE A 1002 3.47 6.94 -35.28
C ILE A 1002 3.69 8.45 -35.34
N LEU A 1003 4.94 8.90 -35.53
CA LEU A 1003 5.24 10.32 -35.67
C LEU A 1003 4.53 10.96 -36.87
N ALA A 1004 4.41 10.23 -37.98
CA ALA A 1004 3.65 10.68 -39.14
C ALA A 1004 2.16 10.82 -38.81
N ALA A 1005 1.55 9.84 -38.13
CA ALA A 1005 0.17 9.89 -37.68
C ALA A 1005 -0.09 11.06 -36.70
N VAL A 1006 0.79 11.26 -35.72
CA VAL A 1006 0.72 12.39 -34.79
C VAL A 1006 0.69 13.73 -35.53
N ARG A 1007 1.59 13.92 -36.49
CA ARG A 1007 1.67 15.16 -37.28
C ARG A 1007 0.45 15.31 -38.19
N HIS A 1008 -0.04 14.23 -38.78
CA HIS A 1008 -1.23 14.24 -39.63
C HIS A 1008 -2.47 14.67 -38.85
N ASN A 1009 -2.74 14.04 -37.71
CA ASN A 1009 -3.90 14.38 -36.86
C ASN A 1009 -3.84 15.83 -36.39
N ALA A 1010 -2.66 16.32 -35.98
CA ALA A 1010 -2.46 17.72 -35.57
C ALA A 1010 -2.83 18.72 -36.69
N LYS A 1011 -2.45 18.41 -37.94
CA LYS A 1011 -2.79 19.24 -39.11
C LYS A 1011 -4.28 19.21 -39.43
N MET A 1012 -4.90 18.03 -39.38
CA MET A 1012 -6.34 17.87 -39.63
C MET A 1012 -7.15 18.67 -38.60
N GLU A 1013 -6.83 18.52 -37.32
CA GLU A 1013 -7.50 19.23 -36.23
C GLU A 1013 -7.26 20.75 -36.31
N PHE A 1014 -6.03 21.22 -36.59
CA PHE A 1014 -5.75 22.64 -36.83
C PHE A 1014 -6.66 23.20 -37.94
N ASN A 1015 -6.73 22.54 -39.10
CA ASN A 1015 -7.53 23.00 -40.22
C ASN A 1015 -9.03 22.99 -39.89
N GLY A 1016 -9.52 22.00 -39.15
CA GLY A 1016 -10.89 21.95 -38.65
C GLY A 1016 -11.23 23.12 -37.72
N ILE A 1017 -10.35 23.43 -36.76
CA ILE A 1017 -10.49 24.57 -35.84
C ILE A 1017 -10.46 25.88 -36.63
N TRP A 1018 -9.50 26.02 -37.54
CA TRP A 1018 -9.32 27.22 -38.36
C TRP A 1018 -10.57 27.48 -39.20
N LYS A 1019 -11.05 26.47 -39.93
CA LYS A 1019 -12.28 26.54 -40.74
C LYS A 1019 -13.49 26.96 -39.89
N THR A 1020 -13.67 26.31 -38.74
CA THR A 1020 -14.79 26.60 -37.83
C THR A 1020 -14.76 28.04 -37.32
N ASN A 1021 -13.57 28.54 -36.95
CA ASN A 1021 -13.36 29.91 -36.49
C ASN A 1021 -13.61 30.98 -37.58
N HIS A 1022 -13.64 30.60 -38.87
CA HIS A 1022 -13.88 31.53 -39.98
C HIS A 1022 -15.25 31.38 -40.65
N GLU A 1023 -15.95 30.26 -40.45
CA GLU A 1023 -17.20 29.95 -41.14
C GLU A 1023 -18.43 29.88 -40.22
N VAL A 1024 -18.23 29.74 -38.90
CA VAL A 1024 -19.31 29.56 -37.94
C VAL A 1024 -19.39 30.74 -36.98
N LYS A 1025 -20.59 31.34 -36.87
CA LYS A 1025 -20.90 32.40 -35.91
C LYS A 1025 -21.59 31.84 -34.67
N TYR A 1026 -21.47 32.55 -33.54
CA TYR A 1026 -22.30 32.25 -32.37
C TYR A 1026 -23.80 32.35 -32.72
N PRO A 1027 -24.69 31.67 -31.95
CA PRO A 1027 -26.12 31.65 -32.23
C PRO A 1027 -26.79 33.02 -32.32
N ASP A 1028 -26.25 34.01 -31.61
CA ASP A 1028 -26.71 35.40 -31.63
C ASP A 1028 -26.25 36.20 -32.87
N GLY A 1029 -25.44 35.59 -33.74
CA GLY A 1029 -24.90 36.21 -34.95
C GLY A 1029 -23.82 37.28 -34.70
N SER A 1030 -23.42 37.50 -33.44
CA SER A 1030 -22.58 38.62 -33.02
C SER A 1030 -21.18 38.60 -33.65
N ARG A 1031 -20.53 37.42 -33.67
CA ARG A 1031 -19.17 37.20 -34.19
C ARG A 1031 -18.94 35.74 -34.54
N TYR A 1032 -17.80 35.47 -35.19
CA TYR A 1032 -17.32 34.12 -35.39
C TYR A 1032 -16.91 33.44 -34.08
N ILE A 1033 -17.09 32.12 -34.01
CA ILE A 1033 -16.76 31.31 -32.84
C ILE A 1033 -15.25 31.34 -32.61
N ARG A 1034 -14.81 31.57 -31.38
CA ARG A 1034 -13.39 31.56 -30.99
C ARG A 1034 -12.75 30.18 -31.19
N LYS A 1035 -11.44 30.12 -31.41
CA LYS A 1035 -10.70 28.86 -31.59
C LYS A 1035 -10.81 27.95 -30.36
N THR A 1036 -10.77 28.54 -29.16
CA THR A 1036 -11.00 27.82 -27.90
C THR A 1036 -12.37 27.12 -27.87
N ASP A 1037 -13.43 27.81 -28.28
CA ASP A 1037 -14.78 27.24 -28.28
C ASP A 1037 -14.97 26.28 -29.49
N ALA A 1038 -14.36 26.58 -30.65
CA ALA A 1038 -14.35 25.70 -31.81
C ALA A 1038 -13.71 24.33 -31.50
N THR A 1039 -12.61 24.32 -30.75
CA THR A 1039 -11.95 23.11 -30.24
C THR A 1039 -12.93 22.22 -29.48
N ILE A 1040 -13.68 22.81 -28.54
CA ILE A 1040 -14.65 22.09 -27.70
C ILE A 1040 -15.82 21.58 -28.54
N LEU A 1041 -16.36 22.41 -29.45
CA LEU A 1041 -17.49 22.05 -30.29
C LEU A 1041 -17.15 20.92 -31.28
N LEU A 1042 -15.98 20.98 -31.92
CA LEU A 1042 -15.49 19.91 -32.79
C LEU A 1042 -15.32 18.62 -32.00
N SER A 1043 -14.69 18.70 -30.82
CA SER A 1043 -14.49 17.53 -29.97
C SER A 1043 -15.80 16.86 -29.58
N ARG A 1044 -16.81 17.65 -29.19
CA ARG A 1044 -18.16 17.12 -28.90
C ARG A 1044 -18.79 16.49 -30.14
N LYS A 1045 -18.72 17.18 -31.29
CA LYS A 1045 -19.32 16.68 -32.53
C LYS A 1045 -18.71 15.35 -32.98
N ILE A 1046 -17.38 15.20 -32.88
CA ILE A 1046 -16.68 13.95 -33.20
C ILE A 1046 -17.12 12.84 -32.23
N ASN A 1047 -17.12 13.11 -30.92
CA ASN A 1047 -17.55 12.14 -29.92
C ASN A 1047 -19.03 11.71 -30.11
N ASP A 1048 -19.92 12.64 -30.45
CA ASP A 1048 -21.34 12.36 -30.73
C ASP A 1048 -21.48 11.47 -31.97
N MET A 1049 -20.73 11.77 -33.04
CA MET A 1049 -20.70 10.95 -34.27
C MET A 1049 -20.10 9.57 -34.01
N GLN A 1050 -19.01 9.48 -33.25
CA GLN A 1050 -18.39 8.22 -32.86
C GLN A 1050 -19.39 7.35 -32.09
N THR A 1051 -20.12 7.94 -31.13
CA THR A 1051 -21.16 7.24 -30.35
C THR A 1051 -22.28 6.72 -31.27
N TYR A 1052 -22.71 7.53 -32.24
CA TYR A 1052 -23.71 7.12 -33.22
C TYR A 1052 -23.23 5.94 -34.08
N VAL A 1053 -22.03 6.03 -34.67
CA VAL A 1053 -21.46 4.97 -35.53
C VAL A 1053 -21.23 3.69 -34.72
N LEU A 1054 -20.72 3.80 -33.49
CA LEU A 1054 -20.51 2.65 -32.62
C LEU A 1054 -21.84 1.93 -32.33
N GLY A 1055 -22.91 2.66 -32.03
CA GLY A 1055 -24.24 2.08 -31.81
C GLY A 1055 -24.84 1.40 -33.06
N VAL A 1056 -24.37 1.73 -34.26
CA VAL A 1056 -24.71 0.99 -35.50
C VAL A 1056 -23.89 -0.29 -35.59
N LEU A 1057 -22.58 -0.22 -35.34
CA LEU A 1057 -21.68 -1.38 -35.39
C LEU A 1057 -22.04 -2.46 -34.36
N GLU A 1058 -22.44 -2.06 -33.15
CA GLU A 1058 -22.79 -2.99 -32.07
C GLU A 1058 -24.01 -3.87 -32.36
N LYS A 1059 -24.88 -3.49 -33.31
CA LYS A 1059 -26.06 -4.28 -33.69
C LYS A 1059 -25.72 -5.54 -34.49
N HIS A 1060 -24.45 -5.71 -34.89
CA HIS A 1060 -23.95 -6.87 -35.63
C HIS A 1060 -24.76 -7.17 -36.90
N ASP A 1061 -24.60 -6.29 -37.88
CA ASP A 1061 -25.16 -6.49 -39.21
C ASP A 1061 -24.06 -6.98 -40.18
N PRO A 1062 -24.15 -8.20 -40.74
CA PRO A 1062 -23.21 -8.70 -41.74
C PRO A 1062 -23.07 -7.78 -42.96
N GLU A 1063 -24.07 -6.96 -43.27
CA GLU A 1063 -24.00 -5.98 -44.35
C GLU A 1063 -22.97 -4.86 -44.08
N ASN A 1064 -22.47 -4.73 -42.85
CA ASN A 1064 -21.46 -3.74 -42.45
C ASN A 1064 -20.01 -4.26 -42.48
N ASP A 1065 -19.77 -5.55 -42.80
CA ASP A 1065 -18.40 -6.13 -42.81
C ASP A 1065 -17.48 -5.44 -43.82
N TRP A 1066 -18.02 -5.04 -44.98
CA TRP A 1066 -17.26 -4.29 -45.99
C TRP A 1066 -16.71 -2.98 -45.41
N MET A 1067 -17.49 -2.30 -44.56
CA MET A 1067 -17.13 -1.01 -43.98
C MET A 1067 -16.00 -1.19 -42.96
N ILE A 1068 -16.12 -2.19 -42.08
CA ILE A 1068 -15.07 -2.52 -41.11
C ILE A 1068 -13.75 -2.80 -41.84
N ARG A 1069 -13.77 -3.68 -42.83
CA ARG A 1069 -12.56 -4.04 -43.60
C ARG A 1069 -11.99 -2.86 -44.39
N ALA A 1070 -12.85 -2.06 -45.03
CA ALA A 1070 -12.42 -0.89 -45.79
C ALA A 1070 -11.74 0.15 -44.90
N VAL A 1071 -12.33 0.45 -43.74
CA VAL A 1071 -11.78 1.44 -42.80
C VAL A 1071 -10.49 0.94 -42.15
N LEU A 1072 -10.44 -0.33 -41.74
CA LEU A 1072 -9.21 -0.90 -41.15
C LEU A 1072 -8.02 -0.87 -42.12
N ARG A 1073 -8.22 -1.02 -43.44
CA ARG A 1073 -7.12 -0.85 -44.42
C ARG A 1073 -6.54 0.58 -44.46
N ARG A 1074 -7.31 1.58 -44.01
CA ARG A 1074 -6.92 2.99 -44.03
C ARG A 1074 -6.37 3.47 -42.69
N CYS A 1075 -6.94 3.00 -41.57
CA CYS A 1075 -6.57 3.49 -40.24
C CYS A 1075 -5.47 2.66 -39.56
N VAL A 1076 -5.27 1.40 -39.96
CA VAL A 1076 -4.20 0.55 -39.41
C VAL A 1076 -2.85 0.98 -39.97
N PRO A 1077 -1.79 1.08 -39.14
CA PRO A 1077 -0.44 1.36 -39.60
C PRO A 1077 0.02 0.40 -40.69
N ARG A 1078 0.63 0.95 -41.75
CA ARG A 1078 0.97 0.19 -42.97
C ARG A 1078 1.95 -0.94 -42.66
N LEU A 1079 2.93 -0.69 -41.79
CA LEU A 1079 3.88 -1.69 -41.34
C LEU A 1079 3.18 -2.90 -40.68
N LEU A 1080 2.14 -2.66 -39.87
CA LEU A 1080 1.35 -3.73 -39.24
C LEU A 1080 0.47 -4.46 -40.25
N LEU A 1081 -0.13 -3.76 -41.22
CA LEU A 1081 -0.91 -4.39 -42.31
C LEU A 1081 -0.05 -5.33 -43.15
N VAL A 1082 1.15 -4.90 -43.52
CA VAL A 1082 2.09 -5.69 -44.34
C VAL A 1082 2.60 -6.91 -43.56
N HIS A 1083 2.92 -6.74 -42.26
CA HIS A 1083 3.47 -7.82 -41.44
C HIS A 1083 2.42 -8.85 -41.02
N CYS A 1084 1.30 -8.40 -40.46
CA CYS A 1084 0.28 -9.29 -39.89
C CYS A 1084 -0.75 -9.76 -40.94
N GLY A 1085 -1.09 -8.90 -41.90
CA GLY A 1085 -2.27 -9.05 -42.75
C GLY A 1085 -3.57 -8.67 -42.03
N LEU A 1086 -4.55 -8.18 -42.80
CA LEU A 1086 -5.81 -7.66 -42.25
C LEU A 1086 -6.63 -8.73 -41.51
N ASP A 1087 -6.75 -9.94 -42.07
CA ASP A 1087 -7.59 -10.99 -41.47
C ASP A 1087 -7.07 -11.40 -40.08
N LYS A 1088 -5.75 -11.50 -39.93
CA LYS A 1088 -5.13 -11.84 -38.65
C LYS A 1088 -5.25 -10.72 -37.62
N ILE A 1089 -5.19 -9.46 -38.06
CA ILE A 1089 -5.46 -8.31 -37.20
C ILE A 1089 -6.89 -8.36 -36.66
N ILE A 1090 -7.87 -8.68 -37.52
CA ILE A 1090 -9.28 -8.81 -37.11
C ILE A 1090 -9.45 -9.98 -36.13
N GLU A 1091 -8.79 -11.11 -36.37
CA GLU A 1091 -8.86 -12.30 -35.49
C GLU A 1091 -8.24 -12.05 -34.11
N ASN A 1092 -7.08 -11.39 -34.06
CA ASN A 1092 -6.32 -11.18 -32.82
C ASN A 1092 -6.87 -10.03 -31.96
N THR A 1093 -7.51 -9.03 -32.57
CA THR A 1093 -7.92 -7.81 -31.87
C THR A 1093 -9.34 -7.94 -31.32
N PRO A 1094 -9.61 -7.52 -30.07
CA PRO A 1094 -10.96 -7.48 -29.52
C PRO A 1094 -11.93 -6.68 -30.40
N GLU A 1095 -13.09 -7.26 -30.67
CA GLU A 1095 -14.09 -6.67 -31.56
C GLU A 1095 -14.55 -5.28 -31.09
N ALA A 1096 -14.74 -5.07 -29.79
CA ALA A 1096 -15.07 -3.77 -29.23
C ALA A 1096 -14.02 -2.69 -29.56
N TYR A 1097 -12.74 -3.07 -29.61
CA TYR A 1097 -11.65 -2.16 -29.99
C TYR A 1097 -11.65 -1.89 -31.50
N LEU A 1098 -11.89 -2.91 -32.34
CA LEU A 1098 -12.03 -2.73 -33.80
C LEU A 1098 -13.21 -1.81 -34.14
N ASN A 1099 -14.36 -2.01 -33.49
CA ASN A 1099 -15.54 -1.17 -33.67
C ASN A 1099 -15.25 0.28 -33.24
N ALA A 1100 -14.52 0.47 -32.14
CA ALA A 1100 -14.08 1.80 -31.71
C ALA A 1100 -13.12 2.45 -32.72
N MET A 1101 -12.16 1.70 -33.29
CA MET A 1101 -11.26 2.21 -34.35
C MET A 1101 -12.03 2.67 -35.58
N VAL A 1102 -12.98 1.86 -36.05
CA VAL A 1102 -13.79 2.16 -37.22
C VAL A 1102 -14.68 3.38 -36.96
N ALA A 1103 -15.34 3.43 -35.80
CA ALA A 1103 -16.19 4.55 -35.41
C ALA A 1103 -15.41 5.87 -35.30
N THR A 1104 -14.22 5.84 -34.69
CA THR A 1104 -13.34 7.01 -34.59
C THR A 1104 -12.93 7.50 -35.97
N TRP A 1105 -12.40 6.63 -36.83
CA TRP A 1105 -11.92 7.05 -38.14
C TRP A 1105 -13.03 7.66 -39.00
N ILE A 1106 -14.22 7.05 -39.02
CA ILE A 1106 -15.38 7.58 -39.75
C ILE A 1106 -15.80 8.94 -39.19
N ALA A 1107 -15.89 9.08 -37.87
CA ALA A 1107 -16.31 10.33 -37.23
C ALA A 1107 -15.30 11.46 -37.50
N ASP A 1108 -14.01 11.15 -37.39
CA ASP A 1108 -12.92 12.11 -37.52
C ASP A 1108 -12.81 12.66 -38.95
N GLU A 1109 -12.67 11.77 -39.94
CA GLU A 1109 -12.57 12.12 -41.36
C GLU A 1109 -13.81 12.90 -41.83
N PHE A 1110 -15.00 12.46 -41.42
CA PHE A 1110 -16.23 13.13 -41.80
C PHE A 1110 -16.31 14.55 -41.22
N VAL A 1111 -16.04 14.71 -39.92
CA VAL A 1111 -16.19 16.01 -39.24
C VAL A 1111 -15.09 16.97 -39.64
N TYR A 1112 -13.84 16.55 -39.79
CA TYR A 1112 -12.77 17.46 -40.24
C TYR A 1112 -12.95 17.88 -41.70
N ALA A 1113 -13.41 17.00 -42.60
CA ALA A 1113 -13.69 17.38 -43.98
C ALA A 1113 -14.86 18.38 -44.08
N ASN A 1114 -15.95 18.14 -43.34
CA ASN A 1114 -17.22 18.87 -43.51
C ASN A 1114 -17.42 20.02 -42.51
N GLY A 1115 -16.65 20.09 -41.43
CA GLY A 1115 -16.80 21.08 -40.35
C GLY A 1115 -18.04 20.85 -39.48
N LEU A 1116 -18.43 21.82 -38.64
CA LEU A 1116 -19.56 21.67 -37.72
C LEU A 1116 -20.95 21.61 -38.39
N LYS A 1117 -21.09 22.09 -39.63
CA LYS A 1117 -22.37 22.13 -40.37
C LYS A 1117 -22.60 20.84 -41.17
N THR A 1118 -22.55 19.70 -40.51
CA THR A 1118 -22.80 18.39 -41.14
C THR A 1118 -24.30 18.13 -41.27
N SER A 1119 -24.78 17.71 -42.46
CA SER A 1119 -26.14 17.17 -42.65
C SER A 1119 -26.11 15.65 -42.72
N GLU A 1120 -27.23 14.99 -42.37
CA GLU A 1120 -27.39 13.54 -42.56
C GLU A 1120 -27.18 13.13 -44.01
N PHE A 1121 -27.60 13.96 -44.96
CA PHE A 1121 -27.34 13.76 -46.39
C PHE A 1121 -25.84 13.81 -46.73
N GLY A 1122 -25.09 14.74 -46.12
CA GLY A 1122 -23.63 14.80 -46.28
C GLY A 1122 -22.94 13.55 -45.73
N PHE A 1123 -23.39 13.04 -44.59
CA PHE A 1123 -22.89 11.77 -44.03
C PHE A 1123 -23.19 10.59 -44.96
N PHE A 1124 -24.40 10.53 -45.51
CA PHE A 1124 -24.77 9.51 -46.51
C PHE A 1124 -23.86 9.57 -47.76
N GLN A 1125 -23.57 10.77 -48.28
CA GLN A 1125 -22.66 10.93 -49.42
C GLN A 1125 -21.24 10.49 -49.10
N PHE A 1126 -20.72 10.83 -47.91
CA PHE A 1126 -19.41 10.38 -47.44
C PHE A 1126 -19.33 8.85 -47.38
N MET A 1127 -20.31 8.21 -46.74
CA MET A 1127 -20.35 6.74 -46.64
C MET A 1127 -20.48 6.04 -48.00
N ARG A 1128 -21.23 6.64 -48.94
CA ARG A 1128 -21.34 6.12 -50.31
C ARG A 1128 -20.02 6.26 -51.08
N SER A 1129 -19.31 7.37 -50.95
CA SER A 1129 -17.98 7.56 -51.55
C SER A 1129 -17.01 6.51 -51.01
N LEU A 1130 -16.99 6.33 -49.69
CA LEU A 1130 -16.16 5.32 -49.03
C LEU A 1130 -16.47 3.90 -49.54
N GLN A 1131 -17.75 3.57 -49.73
CA GLN A 1131 -18.15 2.28 -50.28
C GLN A 1131 -17.66 2.09 -51.71
N ASP A 1132 -17.82 3.11 -52.57
CA ASP A 1132 -17.40 3.03 -53.96
C ASP A 1132 -15.86 2.96 -54.10
N GLU A 1133 -15.12 3.71 -53.29
CA GLU A 1133 -13.65 3.69 -53.24
C GLU A 1133 -13.08 2.37 -52.67
N SER A 1134 -13.82 1.69 -51.79
CA SER A 1134 -13.38 0.40 -51.23
C SER A 1134 -13.46 -0.77 -52.22
N LYS A 1135 -14.20 -0.62 -53.33
CA LYS A 1135 -14.39 -1.70 -54.31
C LYS A 1135 -13.09 -1.98 -55.04
N GLY A 1136 -12.54 -3.18 -54.81
CA GLY A 1136 -11.29 -3.64 -55.44
C GLY A 1136 -10.02 -3.27 -54.67
N GLU A 1137 -10.15 -2.64 -53.50
CA GLU A 1137 -9.02 -2.32 -52.64
C GLU A 1137 -8.46 -3.59 -51.99
N VAL A 1138 -7.15 -3.79 -52.15
CA VAL A 1138 -6.41 -4.94 -51.61
C VAL A 1138 -5.48 -4.51 -50.49
N THR A 1139 -5.34 -5.37 -49.49
CA THR A 1139 -4.42 -5.14 -48.37
C THR A 1139 -2.98 -5.07 -48.89
N PRO A 1140 -2.19 -4.03 -48.55
CA PRO A 1140 -0.80 -3.91 -48.98
C PRO A 1140 0.03 -5.13 -48.54
N SER A 1141 0.83 -5.67 -49.45
CA SER A 1141 1.75 -6.79 -49.18
C SER A 1141 3.23 -6.39 -49.17
N THR A 1142 3.53 -5.11 -49.42
CA THR A 1142 4.88 -4.53 -49.42
C THR A 1142 4.86 -3.13 -48.80
N MET A 1143 5.97 -2.74 -48.16
CA MET A 1143 6.15 -1.43 -47.53
C MET A 1143 6.08 -0.29 -48.54
#